data_AF-A0AAW1Y4D3-F1
#
_entry.id   AF-A0AAW1Y4D3-F1
#
_cell.length_a   1.000
_cell.length_b   1.000
_cell.length_c   1.000
_cell.angle_alpha   90.00
_cell.angle_beta   90.00
_cell.angle_gamma   90.00
#
_symmetry.space_group_name_H-M   'P 1'
#
loop_
_entity.id
_entity.type
_entity.pdbx_description
1 polymer ?
#
loop_
_entity_poly.entity_id
_entity_poly.type
_entity_poly.pdbx_seq_one_letter_code
_entity_poly.pdbx_strand_id
1 'polypeptide(L)'
;MESEFVVCNTDQGTEEEPQYTHLDQNEFSHRRHKKQQEKDIVICECKYDEHDPESACGEWCLNVLTSMECTPGCCPCGVYCKNQRFQKCEYAKTKVFKTEGCGWGLLANENIKAGQFIIEYCGEVISWKEAKKRSQAYEIEGLRDAFIIYLNASESIDATVKGSLARFINHSCQPNCETRKWNVLGEIRVGIFAKQDILVGTELAYDYNFGWYGGATVRCLCGAPSCSGFLGAKSHGFQDDNASSQGSGVGSDTAMDSTTQSSTREANMSTRGSEVDLECVMDYTSEFTTYEIFKSRDSMMLWACEAGKRNGFVVVTVRSDLGGKSLKPRVTLGCERGGKLKVHKDRFDKDGKQRCGTGSKKCGCPFTLKGEKLATDDGWMLKVVCGVHNHALTEPLEGHSYAGKLSEEETSLLIDLSKSFVRPKDILKKLKQRDSLNVTTIRTIYNARQRRGVKEKAGRSQMEQLLCKLNEHNYLEWHRSCPISESVLDLFWAHPVSLALLRVFPTVLMMDCTFKTNRYHYLLLEVVGVTSTNMTFSVAFVFLDSEKEDNYVWALSRLRDVMDRCAMPNVIVTDKDLELIRAVEMVFPSARHLLCKWHINKNVLAKCRNLFGSKEKWDRFIMKWNVLVTSPTEEVYIQELAVLQSEFSNYTEVLEYVTNTLLNPFKDRFVSAWTDMIMHYGNVASNRAESAHYMLKRQLGLSQGNFEGSFEKIHALLELQHTDIKASFEKCLTVVRHRSWPSEFEHLRGVVSTFALDKVLSQFNLATAIGVNDLHCGCIIRRTHGLPCAHEIAKYKGDCRPIPLESLDPHWRKLHMSPPSDPINDTMDVNEFPELELLQYFVKTSTDNRLMRRKRVRELAPSLETLVEVLNQGSSPEHEVN
;
A
#
# COMPACT_ATOMS: atom_id res chain seq x y z
N MET A 1 52.65 -20.06 21.95
CA MET A 1 53.85 -20.07 21.09
C MET A 1 53.48 -20.48 19.67
N GLU A 2 53.43 -19.64 18.63
CA GLU A 2 53.38 -18.16 18.45
C GLU A 2 53.87 -17.84 17.03
N SER A 3 53.64 -16.61 16.55
CA SER A 3 54.27 -15.96 15.40
C SER A 3 54.18 -16.71 14.04
N GLU A 4 53.64 -16.14 12.96
CA GLU A 4 53.02 -14.82 12.80
C GLU A 4 52.28 -14.77 11.46
N PHE A 5 51.11 -14.12 11.40
CA PHE A 5 50.52 -13.69 10.13
C PHE A 5 50.47 -12.17 10.12
N VAL A 6 51.47 -11.56 9.47
CA VAL A 6 51.58 -10.10 9.35
C VAL A 6 50.58 -9.59 8.32
N VAL A 7 49.57 -8.91 8.83
CA VAL A 7 48.81 -7.77 8.26
C VAL A 7 48.99 -7.52 6.76
N CYS A 8 47.93 -7.77 5.99
CA CYS A 8 47.69 -7.14 4.69
C CYS A 8 46.18 -7.25 4.36
N ASN A 9 45.38 -6.18 4.36
CA ASN A 9 45.68 -4.82 4.79
C ASN A 9 44.47 -4.24 5.52
N THR A 10 44.68 -3.54 6.63
CA THR A 10 43.61 -2.80 7.31
C THR A 10 43.32 -1.51 6.55
N ASP A 11 42.09 -1.32 6.10
CA ASP A 11 41.56 0.04 6.01
C ASP A 11 41.44 0.56 7.46
N GLN A 12 42.47 1.28 7.90
CA GLN A 12 42.44 2.10 9.12
C GLN A 12 41.56 3.34 8.87
N GLY A 13 40.30 3.11 8.50
CA GLY A 13 39.25 4.11 8.46
C GLY A 13 38.83 4.49 9.87
N THR A 14 39.71 5.25 10.54
CA THR A 14 39.56 6.09 11.74
C THR A 14 38.41 5.76 12.70
N GLU A 15 38.72 5.63 13.99
CA GLU A 15 37.70 5.68 15.06
C GLU A 15 36.97 7.03 15.14
N GLU A 16 37.48 8.06 14.48
CA GLU A 16 36.85 9.37 14.33
C GLU A 16 35.51 9.31 13.57
N GLU A 17 34.57 10.17 13.97
CA GLU A 17 33.29 10.34 13.27
C GLU A 17 33.51 10.85 11.83
N PRO A 18 32.73 10.38 10.84
CA PRO A 18 33.01 10.64 9.43
C PRO A 18 32.74 12.12 9.13
N GLN A 19 33.72 12.82 8.54
CA GLN A 19 33.63 14.27 8.33
C GLN A 19 32.50 14.64 7.35
N TYR A 20 31.58 15.49 7.81
CA TYR A 20 30.49 16.08 7.04
C TYR A 20 30.25 17.51 7.54
N THR A 21 29.64 18.38 6.72
CA THR A 21 29.21 19.71 7.19
C THR A 21 27.87 19.60 7.91
N HIS A 22 27.80 19.99 9.19
CA HIS A 22 26.51 20.03 9.89
C HIS A 22 25.60 21.11 9.29
N LEU A 23 24.31 20.81 9.13
CA LEU A 23 23.27 21.72 8.69
C LEU A 23 22.08 21.69 9.65
N ASP A 24 21.81 22.82 10.29
CA ASP A 24 20.64 23.00 11.16
C ASP A 24 19.33 23.09 10.35
N GLN A 25 19.43 23.50 9.08
CA GLN A 25 18.33 23.54 8.11
C GLN A 25 18.80 23.17 6.69
N ASN A 26 17.86 22.73 5.86
CA ASN A 26 18.08 22.37 4.46
C ASN A 26 18.65 23.52 3.58
N GLU A 27 19.76 23.29 2.88
CA GLU A 27 20.33 24.22 1.88
C GLU A 27 19.77 23.94 0.48
N PHE A 28 19.39 24.95 -0.29
CA PHE A 28 18.82 24.76 -1.64
C PHE A 28 19.86 25.05 -2.74
N SER A 29 20.18 24.05 -3.58
CA SER A 29 21.24 24.19 -4.59
C SER A 29 20.80 24.89 -5.88
N HIS A 30 19.53 24.70 -6.28
CA HIS A 30 18.96 25.24 -7.53
C HIS A 30 18.00 26.42 -7.32
N ARG A 31 17.78 26.86 -6.07
CA ARG A 31 16.91 28.00 -5.73
C ARG A 31 17.26 28.56 -4.35
N ARG A 32 16.59 29.63 -3.93
CA ARG A 32 16.59 30.09 -2.53
C ARG A 32 15.41 29.45 -1.78
N HIS A 33 15.42 29.56 -0.44
CA HIS A 33 14.23 29.38 0.38
C HIS A 33 13.06 30.21 -0.16
N LYS A 34 11.86 29.64 -0.14
CA LYS A 34 10.64 30.43 -0.36
C LYS A 34 10.42 31.39 0.80
N LYS A 35 9.72 32.49 0.52
CA LYS A 35 9.05 33.28 1.57
C LYS A 35 7.58 32.86 1.58
N GLN A 36 7.04 32.55 2.77
CA GLN A 36 5.59 32.43 2.96
C GLN A 36 4.94 33.78 2.58
N GLN A 37 3.84 33.75 1.83
CA GLN A 37 3.04 34.96 1.63
C GLN A 37 2.04 35.07 2.78
N GLU A 38 1.65 36.29 3.15
CA GLU A 38 0.77 36.54 4.31
C GLU A 38 -0.56 35.78 4.22
N LYS A 39 -1.14 35.70 3.02
CA LYS A 39 -2.35 34.91 2.71
C LYS A 39 -2.17 33.38 2.85
N ASP A 40 -0.92 32.90 2.85
CA ASP A 40 -0.54 31.48 2.96
C ASP A 40 -0.20 31.11 4.43
N ILE A 41 -0.44 32.03 5.38
CA ILE A 41 -0.27 31.80 6.82
C ILE A 41 -1.56 31.20 7.39
N VAL A 42 -1.52 29.92 7.75
CA VAL A 42 -2.63 29.25 8.46
C VAL A 42 -2.47 29.50 9.95
N ILE A 43 -3.33 30.34 10.51
CA ILE A 43 -3.37 30.65 11.94
C ILE A 43 -4.22 29.60 12.66
N CYS A 44 -3.67 28.93 13.67
CA CYS A 44 -4.43 27.98 14.50
C CYS A 44 -5.31 28.70 15.53
N GLU A 45 -6.47 28.14 15.87
CA GLU A 45 -7.40 28.69 16.89
C GLU A 45 -7.01 28.34 18.35
N CYS A 46 -5.76 27.95 18.60
CA CYS A 46 -5.33 27.41 19.89
C CYS A 46 -5.35 28.46 21.02
N LYS A 47 -5.73 27.99 22.21
CA LYS A 47 -5.48 28.66 23.49
C LYS A 47 -4.61 27.75 24.35
N TYR A 48 -3.98 28.32 25.37
CA TYR A 48 -3.18 27.61 26.36
C TYR A 48 -3.64 28.03 27.76
N ASP A 49 -3.36 27.20 28.77
CA ASP A 49 -3.52 27.61 30.17
C ASP A 49 -2.28 28.41 30.60
N GLU A 50 -2.48 29.58 31.20
CA GLU A 50 -1.40 30.40 31.74
C GLU A 50 -0.65 29.69 32.90
N HIS A 51 -1.28 28.68 33.52
CA HIS A 51 -0.70 27.83 34.55
C HIS A 51 -0.02 26.56 33.99
N ASP A 52 -0.27 26.19 32.74
CA ASP A 52 0.41 25.11 32.02
C ASP A 52 0.83 25.53 30.60
N PRO A 53 2.00 26.17 30.44
CA PRO A 53 2.57 26.51 29.15
C PRO A 53 2.90 25.33 28.23
N GLU A 54 2.88 24.07 28.69
CA GLU A 54 3.06 22.90 27.82
C GLU A 54 1.79 22.55 27.03
N SER A 55 0.61 23.02 27.48
CA SER A 55 -0.65 22.94 26.72
C SER A 55 -0.63 23.71 25.39
N ALA A 56 0.30 24.65 25.21
CA ALA A 56 0.33 25.63 24.13
C ALA A 56 0.65 25.02 22.75
N CYS A 57 -0.40 24.73 21.96
CA CYS A 57 -0.31 24.09 20.65
C CYS A 57 0.25 22.65 20.69
N GLY A 58 -0.19 21.85 21.67
CA GLY A 58 0.02 20.39 21.68
C GLY A 58 -0.72 19.63 20.58
N GLU A 59 -0.89 18.32 20.75
CA GLU A 59 -1.37 17.38 19.72
C GLU A 59 -2.70 17.75 19.05
N TRP A 60 -3.60 18.43 19.78
CA TRP A 60 -4.91 18.87 19.28
C TRP A 60 -4.88 20.16 18.45
N CYS A 61 -3.70 20.78 18.25
CA CYS A 61 -3.55 21.96 17.42
C CYS A 61 -3.88 21.64 15.95
N LEU A 62 -4.77 22.42 15.33
CA LEU A 62 -5.18 22.23 13.93
C LEU A 62 -3.98 22.20 12.96
N ASN A 63 -2.96 23.01 13.23
CA ASN A 63 -1.74 23.04 12.42
C ASN A 63 -0.91 21.74 12.63
N VAL A 64 -0.76 21.25 13.87
CA VAL A 64 -0.11 19.95 14.17
C VAL A 64 -0.85 18.80 13.47
N LEU A 65 -2.17 18.75 13.59
CA LEU A 65 -3.04 17.75 12.96
C LEU A 65 -3.02 17.77 11.42
N THR A 66 -2.51 18.84 10.82
CA THR A 66 -2.36 19.01 9.35
C THR A 66 -0.90 19.00 8.89
N SER A 67 0.04 18.63 9.77
CA SER A 67 1.50 18.66 9.52
C SER A 67 2.01 20.03 9.06
N MET A 68 1.46 21.11 9.63
CA MET A 68 1.87 22.49 9.40
C MET A 68 2.44 23.08 10.70
N GLU A 69 3.53 23.83 10.58
CA GLU A 69 4.11 24.53 11.73
C GLU A 69 3.46 25.91 11.92
N CYS A 70 3.39 26.41 13.17
CA CYS A 70 2.78 27.71 13.45
C CYS A 70 3.75 28.88 13.17
N THR A 71 3.44 29.73 12.20
CA THR A 71 4.23 30.92 11.86
C THR A 71 4.44 31.83 13.09
N PRO A 72 5.69 32.22 13.43
CA PRO A 72 6.00 33.12 14.54
C PRO A 72 5.28 34.46 14.45
N GLY A 73 4.86 35.00 15.60
CA GLY A 73 4.06 36.24 15.67
C GLY A 73 2.59 36.09 15.28
N CYS A 74 2.21 35.05 14.51
CA CYS A 74 0.84 34.85 14.05
C CYS A 74 0.02 33.89 14.94
N CYS A 75 0.66 33.04 15.73
CA CYS A 75 -0.01 32.09 16.61
C CYS A 75 -0.65 32.78 17.85
N PRO A 76 -1.91 32.51 18.23
CA PRO A 76 -2.52 33.09 19.42
C PRO A 76 -1.87 32.67 20.75
N CYS A 77 -1.18 31.53 20.79
CA CYS A 77 -0.32 31.13 21.92
C CYS A 77 0.99 31.94 22.02
N GLY A 78 1.25 32.86 21.08
CA GLY A 78 2.41 33.75 21.08
C GLY A 78 3.74 33.00 21.18
N VAL A 79 4.59 33.45 22.10
CA VAL A 79 5.93 32.86 22.37
C VAL A 79 5.87 31.45 22.96
N TYR A 80 4.77 31.09 23.63
CA TYR A 80 4.60 29.79 24.29
C TYR A 80 4.30 28.66 23.30
N CYS A 81 3.97 28.98 22.05
CA CYS A 81 3.67 28.01 20.99
C CYS A 81 4.74 26.91 20.85
N LYS A 82 4.35 25.67 21.18
CA LYS A 82 5.17 24.45 21.06
C LYS A 82 5.22 23.89 19.64
N ASN A 83 4.30 24.28 18.76
CA ASN A 83 4.33 23.90 17.33
C ASN A 83 5.27 24.81 16.51
N GLN A 84 6.54 24.91 16.92
CA GLN A 84 7.60 25.72 16.28
C GLN A 84 8.99 25.00 16.31
N ARG A 85 8.98 23.67 16.41
CA ARG A 85 10.16 22.86 16.74
C ARG A 85 11.18 22.72 15.60
N PHE A 86 10.76 22.78 14.34
CA PHE A 86 11.67 22.84 13.18
C PHE A 86 12.32 24.23 13.12
N GLN A 87 11.52 25.30 13.18
CA GLN A 87 12.03 26.69 13.16
C GLN A 87 12.97 27.02 14.32
N LYS A 88 12.77 26.44 15.49
CA LYS A 88 13.60 26.63 16.69
C LYS A 88 14.70 25.57 16.87
N CYS A 89 14.77 24.55 16.00
CA CYS A 89 15.65 23.38 16.15
C CYS A 89 15.49 22.66 17.53
N GLU A 90 14.26 22.55 18.05
CA GLU A 90 13.93 21.92 19.34
C GLU A 90 13.91 20.38 19.23
N TYR A 91 15.06 19.83 18.85
CA TYR A 91 15.33 18.41 18.66
C TYR A 91 15.50 17.67 20.00
N ALA A 92 15.20 16.36 19.99
CA ALA A 92 15.47 15.47 21.12
C ALA A 92 16.98 15.22 21.26
N LYS A 93 17.46 15.02 22.50
CA LYS A 93 18.87 14.70 22.75
C LYS A 93 19.20 13.33 22.16
N THR A 94 20.22 13.30 21.30
CA THR A 94 20.72 12.08 20.66
C THR A 94 22.23 11.95 20.79
N LYS A 95 22.76 10.74 20.58
CA LYS A 95 24.20 10.46 20.61
C LYS A 95 24.59 9.55 19.45
N VAL A 96 25.62 9.94 18.68
CA VAL A 96 26.21 9.10 17.63
C VAL A 96 26.98 7.93 18.26
N PHE A 97 26.91 6.75 17.65
CA PHE A 97 27.65 5.57 18.11
C PHE A 97 28.06 4.66 16.95
N LYS A 98 29.09 3.85 17.15
CA LYS A 98 29.51 2.84 16.16
C LYS A 98 28.63 1.60 16.27
N THR A 99 28.17 1.09 15.13
CA THR A 99 27.34 -0.12 15.06
C THR A 99 28.15 -1.33 14.59
N GLU A 100 27.69 -2.53 14.93
CA GLU A 100 28.25 -3.77 14.40
C GLU A 100 27.81 -3.99 12.94
N GLY A 101 28.62 -3.47 12.01
CA GLY A 101 28.47 -3.73 10.57
C GLY A 101 27.55 -2.79 9.78
N CYS A 102 26.78 -1.92 10.44
CA CYS A 102 25.95 -0.89 9.78
C CYS A 102 26.65 0.49 9.65
N GLY A 103 27.92 0.60 10.04
CA GLY A 103 28.63 1.88 10.08
C GLY A 103 28.36 2.64 11.38
N TRP A 104 27.73 3.81 11.27
CA TRP A 104 27.42 4.69 12.40
C TRP A 104 25.91 4.82 12.61
N GLY A 105 25.46 4.74 13.86
CA GLY A 105 24.06 4.82 14.27
C GLY A 105 23.80 6.02 15.19
N LEU A 106 22.53 6.20 15.59
CA LEU A 106 22.11 7.27 16.49
C LEU A 106 21.24 6.72 17.64
N LEU A 107 21.68 6.93 18.89
CA LEU A 107 20.93 6.58 20.10
C LEU A 107 20.06 7.74 20.59
N ALA A 108 18.94 7.42 21.24
CA ALA A 108 18.25 8.33 22.14
C ALA A 108 19.12 8.61 23.38
N ASN A 109 19.38 9.89 23.70
CA ASN A 109 20.14 10.31 24.89
C ASN A 109 19.22 10.91 25.99
N GLU A 110 17.91 10.70 25.85
CA GLU A 110 16.85 10.94 26.84
C GLU A 110 15.66 10.02 26.52
N ASN A 111 14.64 10.00 27.38
CA ASN A 111 13.39 9.27 27.09
C ASN A 111 12.53 10.09 26.12
N ILE A 112 12.10 9.48 25.02
CA ILE A 112 11.30 10.11 23.95
C ILE A 112 9.92 9.46 23.94
N LYS A 113 8.85 10.26 23.88
CA LYS A 113 7.46 9.80 23.88
C LYS A 113 6.94 9.43 22.49
N ALA A 114 5.99 8.51 22.43
CA ALA A 114 5.24 8.23 21.20
C ALA A 114 4.69 9.53 20.59
N GLY A 115 4.79 9.68 19.27
CA GLY A 115 4.37 10.89 18.55
C GLY A 115 5.34 12.07 18.62
N GLN A 116 6.33 12.07 19.51
CA GLN A 116 7.27 13.18 19.70
C GLN A 116 8.17 13.41 18.47
N PHE A 117 8.39 14.69 18.14
CA PHE A 117 9.40 15.11 17.17
C PHE A 117 10.82 14.87 17.70
N ILE A 118 11.66 14.21 16.90
CA ILE A 118 13.03 13.87 17.26
C ILE A 118 14.01 14.85 16.60
N ILE A 119 14.04 14.94 15.27
CA ILE A 119 15.02 15.74 14.52
C ILE A 119 14.54 16.02 13.08
N GLU A 120 14.95 17.14 12.47
CA GLU A 120 14.79 17.35 11.01
C GLU A 120 15.85 16.56 10.23
N TYR A 121 15.49 16.00 9.09
CA TYR A 121 16.45 15.48 8.11
C TYR A 121 16.86 16.61 7.16
N CYS A 122 17.99 17.25 7.48
CA CYS A 122 18.59 18.33 6.69
C CYS A 122 19.68 17.79 5.74
N GLY A 123 19.80 18.41 4.58
CA GLY A 123 20.88 18.20 3.61
C GLY A 123 20.86 19.24 2.50
N GLU A 124 21.54 18.96 1.39
CA GLU A 124 21.42 19.75 0.17
C GLU A 124 20.16 19.34 -0.60
N VAL A 125 19.21 20.25 -0.75
CA VAL A 125 18.02 20.05 -1.58
C VAL A 125 18.40 20.30 -3.04
N ILE A 126 18.35 19.21 -3.81
CA ILE A 126 18.79 19.12 -5.20
C ILE A 126 17.64 18.69 -6.11
N SER A 127 17.69 19.07 -7.39
CA SER A 127 16.71 18.61 -8.38
C SER A 127 16.82 17.10 -8.62
N TRP A 128 15.72 16.45 -9.03
CA TRP A 128 15.72 15.00 -9.33
C TRP A 128 16.79 14.56 -10.36
N LYS A 129 17.14 15.44 -11.30
CA LYS A 129 18.20 15.21 -12.30
C LYS A 129 19.57 15.14 -11.66
N GLU A 130 19.86 16.07 -10.74
CA GLU A 130 21.12 16.11 -10.02
C GLU A 130 21.20 14.97 -8.98
N ALA A 131 20.08 14.62 -8.33
CA ALA A 131 20.01 13.44 -7.45
C ALA A 131 20.37 12.15 -8.19
N LYS A 132 19.83 11.94 -9.40
CA LYS A 132 20.22 10.79 -10.24
C LYS A 132 21.70 10.83 -10.60
N LYS A 133 22.22 11.99 -11.02
CA LYS A 133 23.63 12.17 -11.38
C LYS A 133 24.59 11.91 -10.21
N ARG A 134 24.30 12.45 -9.02
CA ARG A 134 25.08 12.21 -7.78
C ARG A 134 25.02 10.74 -7.38
N SER A 135 23.84 10.12 -7.36
CA SER A 135 23.70 8.68 -7.09
C SER A 135 24.54 7.81 -8.04
N GLN A 136 24.65 8.18 -9.31
CA GLN A 136 25.50 7.48 -10.28
C GLN A 136 27.00 7.75 -10.07
N ALA A 137 27.38 8.97 -9.67
CA ALA A 137 28.76 9.28 -9.30
C ALA A 137 29.20 8.48 -8.06
N TYR A 138 28.40 8.48 -7.00
CA TYR A 138 28.65 7.72 -5.77
C TYR A 138 28.76 6.21 -6.02
N GLU A 139 27.94 5.65 -6.91
CA GLU A 139 28.04 4.23 -7.32
C GLU A 139 29.34 3.95 -8.10
N ILE A 140 29.78 4.86 -8.97
CA ILE A 140 31.03 4.74 -9.74
C ILE A 140 32.27 4.90 -8.85
N GLU A 141 32.20 5.79 -7.86
CA GLU A 141 33.25 6.09 -6.87
C GLU A 141 33.31 5.00 -5.77
N GLY A 142 32.32 4.11 -5.69
CA GLY A 142 32.25 3.04 -4.69
C GLY A 142 31.84 3.53 -3.29
N LEU A 143 31.29 4.75 -3.19
CA LEU A 143 30.85 5.36 -1.94
C LEU A 143 29.65 4.59 -1.37
N ARG A 144 29.86 3.88 -0.26
CA ARG A 144 28.85 3.01 0.35
C ARG A 144 27.77 3.79 1.11
N ASP A 145 28.16 4.92 1.70
CA ASP A 145 27.34 5.69 2.62
C ASP A 145 26.77 6.94 1.89
N ALA A 146 25.78 6.71 1.03
CA ALA A 146 25.10 7.75 0.24
C ALA A 146 23.68 8.03 0.78
N PHE A 147 23.39 9.30 1.11
CA PHE A 147 22.28 9.68 1.99
C PHE A 147 21.20 10.54 1.29
N ILE A 148 20.68 10.06 0.15
CA ILE A 148 19.67 10.77 -0.66
C ILE A 148 18.25 10.29 -0.34
N ILE A 149 17.36 11.22 0.08
CA ILE A 149 15.93 10.95 0.32
C ILE A 149 15.00 11.79 -0.57
N TYR A 150 13.81 11.25 -0.87
CA TYR A 150 12.84 11.87 -1.78
C TYR A 150 11.96 12.93 -1.08
N LEU A 151 12.09 14.20 -1.48
CA LEU A 151 11.30 15.30 -0.91
C LEU A 151 9.97 15.51 -1.64
N ASN A 152 10.00 15.71 -2.96
CA ASN A 152 8.81 15.91 -3.80
C ASN A 152 9.12 15.54 -5.27
N ALA A 153 8.11 15.60 -6.15
CA ALA A 153 8.25 15.17 -7.56
C ALA A 153 9.34 15.89 -8.38
N SER A 154 9.88 17.00 -7.88
CA SER A 154 10.98 17.76 -8.49
C SER A 154 12.29 17.75 -7.70
N GLU A 155 12.27 17.44 -6.41
CA GLU A 155 13.37 17.70 -5.46
C GLU A 155 13.63 16.51 -4.52
N SER A 156 14.91 16.31 -4.18
CA SER A 156 15.39 15.34 -3.18
C SER A 156 16.33 16.05 -2.20
N ILE A 157 16.47 15.53 -0.98
CA ILE A 157 17.46 15.98 0.00
C ILE A 157 18.65 15.02 -0.07
N ASP A 158 19.86 15.55 -0.21
CA ASP A 158 21.11 14.81 -0.19
C ASP A 158 21.93 15.19 1.04
N ALA A 159 21.95 14.30 2.04
CA ALA A 159 22.68 14.50 3.29
C ALA A 159 24.12 13.93 3.26
N THR A 160 24.64 13.61 2.07
CA THR A 160 25.91 12.87 1.92
C THR A 160 27.11 13.72 2.37
N VAL A 161 27.25 14.93 1.83
CA VAL A 161 28.38 15.84 2.14
C VAL A 161 28.02 16.85 3.24
N LYS A 162 26.78 17.34 3.25
CA LYS A 162 26.25 18.29 4.24
C LYS A 162 24.92 17.79 4.76
N GLY A 163 24.63 17.91 6.06
CA GLY A 163 23.34 17.52 6.61
C GLY A 163 23.25 17.55 8.12
N SER A 164 22.13 17.10 8.66
CA SER A 164 21.88 16.94 10.10
C SER A 164 22.38 15.59 10.64
N LEU A 165 22.52 15.47 11.97
CA LEU A 165 22.71 14.18 12.68
C LEU A 165 21.71 13.08 12.28
N ALA A 166 20.52 13.43 11.76
CA ALA A 166 19.52 12.49 11.25
C ALA A 166 20.04 11.53 10.16
N ARG A 167 21.15 11.85 9.48
CA ARG A 167 21.83 10.97 8.52
C ARG A 167 22.31 9.65 9.15
N PHE A 168 22.55 9.63 10.46
CA PHE A 168 23.01 8.44 11.21
C PHE A 168 21.86 7.58 11.77
N ILE A 169 20.59 7.86 11.45
CA ILE A 169 19.46 7.07 11.93
C ILE A 169 19.23 5.90 10.96
N ASN A 170 19.51 4.69 11.42
CA ASN A 170 19.57 3.48 10.59
C ASN A 170 18.20 2.97 10.08
N HIS A 171 18.25 2.07 9.10
CA HIS A 171 17.07 1.32 8.66
C HIS A 171 16.70 0.22 9.66
N SER A 172 15.39 0.09 9.96
CA SER A 172 14.86 -1.13 10.58
C SER A 172 13.57 -1.60 9.90
N CYS A 173 13.45 -2.93 9.75
CA CYS A 173 12.22 -3.63 9.34
C CYS A 173 11.16 -3.70 10.46
N GLN A 174 11.53 -3.37 11.69
CA GLN A 174 10.62 -3.16 12.82
C GLN A 174 10.97 -1.82 13.49
N PRO A 175 10.65 -0.68 12.83
CA PRO A 175 11.16 0.62 13.24
C PRO A 175 10.38 1.23 14.40
N ASN A 176 11.11 1.89 15.31
CA ASN A 176 10.60 2.70 16.40
C ASN A 176 10.37 4.18 15.98
N CYS A 177 10.93 4.62 14.86
CA CYS A 177 10.76 5.95 14.28
C CYS A 177 10.08 5.92 12.90
N GLU A 178 9.53 7.07 12.47
CA GLU A 178 9.02 7.29 11.11
C GLU A 178 9.37 8.69 10.59
N THR A 179 9.40 8.84 9.26
CA THR A 179 9.57 10.14 8.59
C THR A 179 8.21 10.75 8.25
N ARG A 180 7.99 12.00 8.64
CA ARG A 180 6.79 12.80 8.31
C ARG A 180 7.18 14.04 7.52
N LYS A 181 6.39 14.38 6.51
CA LYS A 181 6.57 15.61 5.73
C LYS A 181 5.75 16.74 6.36
N TRP A 182 6.41 17.87 6.63
CA TRP A 182 5.83 19.02 7.31
C TRP A 182 5.94 20.28 6.46
N ASN A 183 4.95 21.16 6.54
CA ASN A 183 4.99 22.49 5.93
C ASN A 183 5.50 23.52 6.95
N VAL A 184 6.67 24.07 6.69
CA VAL A 184 7.37 25.04 7.52
C VAL A 184 7.62 26.29 6.67
N LEU A 185 6.96 27.39 7.01
CA LEU A 185 7.05 28.67 6.29
C LEU A 185 6.81 28.57 4.76
N GLY A 186 5.94 27.66 4.31
CA GLY A 186 5.64 27.42 2.89
C GLY A 186 6.60 26.44 2.19
N GLU A 187 7.55 25.86 2.92
CA GLU A 187 8.47 24.84 2.43
C GLU A 187 8.15 23.47 3.03
N ILE A 188 8.24 22.43 2.20
CA ILE A 188 8.13 21.05 2.69
C ILE A 188 9.48 20.66 3.28
N ARG A 189 9.51 20.26 4.55
CA ARG A 189 10.65 19.68 5.27
C ARG A 189 10.34 18.23 5.66
N VAL A 190 11.36 17.46 6.06
CA VAL A 190 11.20 16.08 6.54
C VAL A 190 11.63 16.01 7.99
N GLY A 191 10.72 15.66 8.89
CA GLY A 191 11.02 15.41 10.30
C GLY A 191 10.93 13.93 10.63
N ILE A 192 11.72 13.49 11.61
CA ILE A 192 11.67 12.14 12.18
C ILE A 192 10.92 12.20 13.51
N PHE A 193 9.98 11.28 13.69
CA PHE A 193 9.06 11.22 14.81
C PHE A 193 9.07 9.82 15.43
N ALA A 194 8.89 9.73 16.74
CA ALA A 194 8.74 8.46 17.46
C ALA A 194 7.36 7.83 17.18
N LYS A 195 7.32 6.52 16.94
CA LYS A 195 6.08 5.74 16.75
C LYS A 195 5.53 5.13 18.04
N GLN A 196 6.37 5.08 19.06
CA GLN A 196 6.17 4.46 20.37
C GLN A 196 7.04 5.18 21.39
N ASP A 197 6.89 4.90 22.68
CA ASP A 197 7.87 5.34 23.67
C ASP A 197 9.24 4.68 23.40
N ILE A 198 10.31 5.48 23.49
CA ILE A 198 11.70 5.08 23.28
C ILE A 198 12.49 5.48 24.53
N LEU A 199 13.18 4.50 25.13
CA LEU A 199 14.00 4.72 26.32
C LEU A 199 15.39 5.26 25.96
N VAL A 200 15.99 6.02 26.85
CA VAL A 200 17.40 6.44 26.76
C VAL A 200 18.31 5.23 26.54
N GLY A 201 19.28 5.36 25.62
CA GLY A 201 20.18 4.28 25.19
C GLY A 201 19.65 3.39 24.06
N THR A 202 18.39 3.55 23.63
CA THR A 202 17.84 2.80 22.48
C THR A 202 18.33 3.38 21.14
N GLU A 203 18.70 2.55 20.18
CA GLU A 203 18.96 2.98 18.79
C GLU A 203 17.67 3.47 18.13
N LEU A 204 17.77 4.61 17.43
CA LEU A 204 16.71 5.17 16.62
C LEU A 204 16.80 4.58 15.20
N ALA A 205 15.70 4.04 14.70
CA ALA A 205 15.64 3.48 13.35
C ALA A 205 14.24 3.65 12.70
N TYR A 206 14.21 4.03 11.42
CA TYR A 206 12.98 4.13 10.61
C TYR A 206 13.04 3.21 9.39
N ASP A 207 11.89 2.87 8.80
CA ASP A 207 11.89 2.19 7.50
C ASP A 207 12.20 3.22 6.39
N TYR A 208 13.40 3.12 5.83
CA TYR A 208 13.85 3.88 4.66
C TYR A 208 12.92 3.81 3.44
N ASN A 209 12.00 2.84 3.33
CA ASN A 209 11.09 2.68 2.20
C ASN A 209 11.82 2.66 0.83
N PHE A 210 12.99 2.02 0.80
CA PHE A 210 14.04 2.29 -0.19
C PHE A 210 13.75 1.67 -1.58
N GLY A 211 13.28 2.49 -2.53
CA GLY A 211 12.97 2.07 -3.90
C GLY A 211 14.18 2.10 -4.84
N TRP A 212 14.99 1.03 -4.86
CA TRP A 212 16.18 0.95 -5.72
C TRP A 212 15.86 0.69 -7.21
N TYR A 213 16.25 1.61 -8.10
CA TYR A 213 16.20 1.46 -9.57
C TYR A 213 17.34 0.56 -10.10
N GLY A 214 17.51 -0.62 -9.50
CA GLY A 214 18.57 -1.57 -9.87
C GLY A 214 18.48 -2.96 -9.21
N GLY A 215 17.63 -3.13 -8.20
CA GLY A 215 17.53 -4.35 -7.39
C GLY A 215 18.33 -4.26 -6.08
N ALA A 216 17.84 -4.93 -5.03
CA ALA A 216 18.40 -4.82 -3.69
C ALA A 216 19.63 -5.73 -3.51
N THR A 217 20.82 -5.12 -3.47
CA THR A 217 22.11 -5.81 -3.28
C THR A 217 22.64 -5.74 -1.84
N VAL A 218 22.26 -4.71 -1.08
CA VAL A 218 22.73 -4.49 0.30
C VAL A 218 21.89 -5.29 1.29
N ARG A 219 22.52 -6.18 2.06
CA ARG A 219 21.85 -6.97 3.11
C ARG A 219 21.34 -6.05 4.21
N CYS A 220 20.11 -6.29 4.68
CA CYS A 220 19.59 -5.63 5.87
C CYS A 220 20.13 -6.34 7.12
N LEU A 221 20.75 -5.59 8.04
CA LEU A 221 21.39 -6.09 9.26
C LEU A 221 20.65 -5.68 10.55
N CYS A 222 19.43 -5.12 10.46
CA CYS A 222 18.69 -4.51 11.58
C CYS A 222 18.25 -5.45 12.73
N GLY A 223 18.67 -6.72 12.76
CA GLY A 223 18.33 -7.70 13.81
C GLY A 223 16.85 -8.10 13.97
N ALA A 224 15.91 -7.39 13.33
CA ALA A 224 14.48 -7.58 13.56
C ALA A 224 13.98 -9.01 13.23
N PRO A 225 13.13 -9.64 14.06
CA PRO A 225 12.58 -10.97 13.80
C PRO A 225 11.79 -11.11 12.49
N SER A 226 11.29 -9.99 11.96
CA SER A 226 10.60 -9.86 10.67
C SER A 226 11.44 -9.14 9.61
N CYS A 227 12.77 -9.18 9.71
CA CYS A 227 13.70 -8.57 8.75
C CYS A 227 13.45 -9.10 7.31
N SER A 228 13.46 -8.19 6.33
CA SER A 228 13.32 -8.50 4.90
C SER A 228 14.58 -9.10 4.27
N GLY A 229 15.71 -9.10 4.99
CA GLY A 229 17.01 -9.60 4.54
C GLY A 229 17.81 -8.64 3.64
N PHE A 230 17.17 -7.67 2.98
CA PHE A 230 17.82 -6.66 2.13
C PHE A 230 17.20 -5.28 2.28
N LEU A 231 18.00 -4.21 2.20
CA LEU A 231 17.49 -2.85 2.22
C LEU A 231 16.60 -2.62 0.98
N GLY A 232 15.35 -2.17 1.19
CA GLY A 232 14.35 -2.01 0.14
C GLY A 232 13.57 -3.28 -0.23
N ALA A 233 13.93 -4.45 0.29
CA ALA A 233 13.04 -5.62 0.26
C ALA A 233 11.93 -5.46 1.32
N LYS A 234 10.72 -5.96 1.03
CA LYS A 234 9.60 -5.94 1.98
C LYS A 234 9.76 -7.03 3.05
N SER A 235 9.32 -6.74 4.26
CA SER A 235 9.31 -7.69 5.37
C SER A 235 8.34 -8.84 5.09
N HIS A 236 8.88 -9.98 4.67
CA HIS A 236 8.09 -11.16 4.33
C HIS A 236 7.61 -11.90 5.58
N GLY A 237 6.47 -11.46 6.11
CA GLY A 237 5.46 -12.44 6.53
C GLY A 237 5.20 -13.36 5.32
N PHE A 238 5.39 -14.68 5.49
CA PHE A 238 5.30 -15.63 4.37
C PHE A 238 3.89 -15.58 3.76
N GLN A 239 3.70 -15.30 2.45
CA GLN A 239 4.23 -15.98 1.25
C GLN A 239 3.80 -17.46 1.16
N ASP A 240 3.44 -18.02 0.00
CA ASP A 240 3.62 -17.53 -1.38
C ASP A 240 2.63 -18.21 -2.36
N ASP A 241 2.52 -17.67 -3.58
CA ASP A 241 2.18 -18.37 -4.86
C ASP A 241 1.81 -17.32 -5.95
N ASN A 242 2.44 -17.20 -7.12
CA ASN A 242 3.68 -17.77 -7.66
C ASN A 242 4.51 -16.61 -8.25
N ALA A 243 5.80 -16.43 -7.95
CA ALA A 243 6.96 -17.33 -8.01
C ALA A 243 7.61 -17.45 -9.40
N SER A 244 8.95 -17.35 -9.42
CA SER A 244 9.86 -17.28 -10.57
C SER A 244 9.70 -16.05 -11.49
N SER A 245 10.74 -15.28 -11.83
CA SER A 245 12.19 -15.40 -11.53
C SER A 245 12.81 -13.98 -11.37
N GLN A 246 13.93 -13.75 -10.68
CA GLN A 246 15.04 -14.64 -10.28
C GLN A 246 15.56 -14.29 -8.86
N GLY A 247 16.38 -15.17 -8.24
CA GLY A 247 17.55 -14.66 -7.49
C GLY A 247 17.56 -14.59 -5.95
N SER A 248 16.93 -15.49 -5.19
CA SER A 248 17.32 -15.74 -3.78
C SER A 248 18.78 -16.22 -3.68
N GLY A 249 19.62 -15.91 -2.68
CA GLY A 249 19.42 -15.12 -1.46
C GLY A 249 20.44 -15.50 -0.35
N VAL A 250 20.45 -14.71 0.74
CA VAL A 250 21.05 -14.87 2.10
C VAL A 250 21.12 -16.33 2.62
N GLY A 251 22.03 -16.76 3.53
CA GLY A 251 23.10 -16.07 4.29
C GLY A 251 23.68 -16.92 5.44
N SER A 252 24.06 -16.26 6.54
CA SER A 252 24.97 -16.63 7.66
C SER A 252 24.40 -17.57 8.76
N ASP A 253 25.23 -17.78 9.83
CA ASP A 253 24.92 -17.96 11.28
C ASP A 253 25.51 -19.28 11.89
N THR A 254 26.03 -19.45 13.14
CA THR A 254 26.43 -18.59 14.32
C THR A 254 27.21 -19.44 15.38
N ALA A 255 27.93 -18.81 16.35
CA ALA A 255 28.49 -19.36 17.63
C ALA A 255 29.72 -20.35 17.54
N MET A 256 30.74 -20.39 18.44
CA MET A 256 30.86 -20.46 19.94
C MET A 256 30.48 -21.85 20.53
N ASP A 257 31.23 -22.50 21.45
CA ASP A 257 32.32 -22.05 22.37
C ASP A 257 33.30 -23.18 22.85
N SER A 258 34.44 -22.78 23.43
CA SER A 258 35.24 -23.44 24.50
C SER A 258 36.39 -24.46 24.23
N THR A 259 37.46 -24.30 25.04
CA THR A 259 38.39 -25.34 25.60
C THR A 259 39.71 -25.78 24.89
N THR A 260 40.73 -24.91 24.95
CA THR A 260 42.11 -25.14 25.52
C THR A 260 43.16 -26.12 24.90
N GLN A 261 44.46 -25.73 25.01
CA GLN A 261 45.75 -26.45 24.73
C GLN A 261 46.20 -26.44 23.24
N SER A 262 47.23 -25.68 22.81
CA SER A 262 48.71 -25.77 23.05
C SER A 262 49.35 -26.98 22.31
N SER A 263 50.39 -26.87 21.45
CA SER A 263 51.58 -25.98 21.47
C SER A 263 52.27 -25.73 20.10
N THR A 264 53.24 -24.77 20.05
CA THR A 264 54.41 -24.62 19.12
C THR A 264 54.18 -24.58 17.58
N ARG A 265 54.46 -23.46 16.87
CA ARG A 265 55.75 -23.06 16.19
C ARG A 265 56.35 -24.18 15.29
N GLU A 266 56.76 -23.94 14.03
CA GLU A 266 57.50 -22.77 13.45
C GLU A 266 56.88 -22.19 12.13
N ALA A 267 57.64 -21.46 11.29
CA ALA A 267 57.12 -20.42 10.38
C ALA A 267 57.69 -20.38 8.92
N ASN A 268 56.98 -19.62 8.04
CA ASN A 268 57.38 -19.05 6.72
C ASN A 268 57.88 -20.02 5.61
N MET A 269 57.40 -19.95 4.36
CA MET A 269 57.57 -18.83 3.40
C MET A 269 56.58 -18.93 2.20
N SER A 270 56.49 -17.89 1.36
CA SER A 270 55.76 -17.94 0.08
C SER A 270 56.69 -18.14 -1.13
N THR A 271 56.32 -19.02 -2.06
CA THR A 271 56.91 -19.10 -3.41
C THR A 271 55.85 -19.04 -4.51
N ARG A 272 55.70 -17.84 -5.05
CA ARG A 272 55.36 -17.50 -6.43
C ARG A 272 55.62 -18.61 -7.47
N GLY A 273 54.57 -19.21 -8.01
CA GLY A 273 54.57 -19.85 -9.34
C GLY A 273 54.36 -21.37 -9.37
N SER A 274 53.28 -21.78 -10.04
CA SER A 274 53.08 -23.06 -10.75
C SER A 274 53.62 -24.36 -10.11
N GLU A 275 52.73 -25.11 -9.44
CA GLU A 275 52.78 -26.58 -9.47
C GLU A 275 51.39 -27.19 -9.22
N VAL A 276 51.27 -28.52 -9.31
CA VAL A 276 49.99 -29.24 -9.18
C VAL A 276 49.97 -30.00 -7.85
N ASP A 277 49.25 -29.46 -6.85
CA ASP A 277 49.03 -30.17 -5.59
C ASP A 277 48.34 -31.51 -5.83
N LEU A 278 48.97 -32.59 -5.36
CA LEU A 278 48.67 -33.96 -5.80
C LEU A 278 48.15 -34.88 -4.68
N GLU A 279 47.96 -34.36 -3.46
CA GLU A 279 47.69 -35.16 -2.24
C GLU A 279 46.29 -34.94 -1.64
N CYS A 280 45.24 -35.05 -2.45
CA CYS A 280 43.87 -35.24 -1.94
C CYS A 280 43.09 -36.24 -2.82
N VAL A 281 43.54 -37.49 -2.78
CA VAL A 281 43.05 -38.62 -3.57
C VAL A 281 42.35 -39.61 -2.63
N MET A 282 41.02 -39.47 -2.49
CA MET A 282 40.18 -40.43 -1.76
C MET A 282 39.57 -41.42 -2.75
N ASP A 283 39.87 -42.71 -2.66
CA ASP A 283 39.34 -43.74 -3.56
C ASP A 283 38.30 -44.63 -2.88
N TYR A 284 37.06 -44.55 -3.37
CA TYR A 284 35.92 -45.37 -2.93
C TYR A 284 35.63 -46.54 -3.87
N THR A 285 36.64 -47.06 -4.58
CA THR A 285 36.46 -48.17 -5.53
C THR A 285 35.96 -49.45 -4.85
N SER A 286 36.29 -49.70 -3.58
CA SER A 286 35.84 -50.93 -2.89
C SER A 286 34.35 -50.88 -2.51
N GLU A 287 33.89 -49.72 -2.08
CA GLU A 287 32.57 -49.40 -1.53
C GLU A 287 31.47 -49.43 -2.60
N PHE A 288 31.86 -49.28 -3.87
CA PHE A 288 31.00 -49.36 -5.04
C PHE A 288 31.27 -50.59 -5.92
N THR A 289 32.21 -51.46 -5.53
CA THR A 289 32.41 -52.75 -6.20
C THR A 289 31.39 -53.75 -5.69
N THR A 290 30.44 -54.12 -6.56
CA THR A 290 29.42 -55.13 -6.26
C THR A 290 29.26 -56.09 -7.43
N TYR A 291 28.94 -57.34 -7.12
CA TYR A 291 28.57 -58.38 -8.09
C TYR A 291 27.04 -58.59 -8.14
N GLU A 292 26.27 -57.77 -7.42
CA GLU A 292 24.81 -57.82 -7.37
C GLU A 292 24.18 -57.46 -8.73
N ILE A 293 23.17 -58.23 -9.14
CA ILE A 293 22.37 -57.96 -10.33
C ILE A 293 21.04 -57.35 -9.89
N PHE A 294 20.90 -56.05 -10.11
CA PHE A 294 19.74 -55.27 -9.69
C PHE A 294 18.54 -55.53 -10.61
N LYS A 295 17.36 -55.79 -10.03
CA LYS A 295 16.12 -56.12 -10.77
C LYS A 295 15.64 -55.02 -11.73
N SER A 296 16.07 -53.77 -11.51
CA SER A 296 15.74 -52.63 -12.36
C SER A 296 16.85 -51.58 -12.35
N ARG A 297 16.84 -50.72 -13.37
CA ARG A 297 17.65 -49.50 -13.46
C ARG A 297 17.56 -48.67 -12.18
N ASP A 298 16.34 -48.48 -11.68
CA ASP A 298 16.10 -47.52 -10.60
C ASP A 298 16.41 -48.11 -9.22
N SER A 299 16.36 -49.43 -9.04
CA SER A 299 16.94 -50.10 -7.86
C SER A 299 18.47 -49.98 -7.81
N MET A 300 19.16 -50.09 -8.96
CA MET A 300 20.61 -49.87 -9.05
C MET A 300 20.97 -48.40 -8.78
N MET A 301 20.17 -47.46 -9.31
CA MET A 301 20.31 -46.03 -9.02
C MET A 301 20.17 -45.75 -7.51
N LEU A 302 19.15 -46.31 -6.87
CA LEU A 302 18.91 -46.16 -5.44
C LEU A 302 20.11 -46.67 -4.63
N TRP A 303 20.58 -47.89 -4.90
CA TRP A 303 21.74 -48.49 -4.24
C TRP A 303 22.99 -47.61 -4.36
N ALA A 304 23.28 -47.10 -5.56
CA ALA A 304 24.43 -46.21 -5.80
C ALA A 304 24.28 -44.85 -5.09
N CYS A 305 23.08 -44.30 -4.98
CA CYS A 305 22.83 -43.08 -4.20
C CYS A 305 22.97 -43.32 -2.69
N GLU A 306 22.49 -44.45 -2.15
CA GLU A 306 22.66 -44.79 -0.72
C GLU A 306 24.10 -45.18 -0.36
N ALA A 307 24.87 -45.75 -1.30
CA ALA A 307 26.32 -45.94 -1.16
C ALA A 307 27.07 -44.60 -1.14
N GLY A 308 26.65 -43.62 -1.95
CA GLY A 308 27.19 -42.25 -1.89
C GLY A 308 26.91 -41.55 -0.57
N LYS A 309 25.63 -41.54 -0.13
CA LYS A 309 25.22 -40.93 1.15
C LYS A 309 26.03 -41.45 2.34
N ARG A 310 26.17 -42.78 2.46
CA ARG A 310 26.96 -43.43 3.53
C ARG A 310 28.44 -43.03 3.53
N ASN A 311 28.98 -42.66 2.38
CA ASN A 311 30.35 -42.19 2.21
C ASN A 311 30.45 -40.65 2.06
N GLY A 312 29.42 -39.88 2.45
CA GLY A 312 29.50 -38.42 2.51
C GLY A 312 29.48 -37.67 1.16
N PHE A 313 28.97 -38.26 0.07
CA PHE A 313 28.82 -37.56 -1.21
C PHE A 313 27.59 -37.94 -2.03
N VAL A 314 27.19 -37.08 -2.97
CA VAL A 314 26.01 -37.32 -3.81
C VAL A 314 26.41 -37.75 -5.22
N VAL A 315 25.97 -38.97 -5.56
CA VAL A 315 26.03 -39.59 -6.89
C VAL A 315 24.86 -39.08 -7.74
N VAL A 316 25.15 -38.59 -8.94
CA VAL A 316 24.18 -38.07 -9.91
C VAL A 316 24.34 -38.74 -11.27
N THR A 317 23.25 -38.77 -12.06
CA THR A 317 23.30 -39.23 -13.45
C THR A 317 24.05 -38.22 -14.32
N VAL A 318 25.18 -38.63 -14.90
CA VAL A 318 26.00 -37.82 -15.82
C VAL A 318 25.56 -38.00 -17.27
N ARG A 319 25.18 -39.22 -17.67
CA ARG A 319 24.54 -39.57 -18.95
C ARG A 319 23.60 -40.76 -18.76
N SER A 320 22.56 -40.86 -19.59
CA SER A 320 21.62 -41.99 -19.59
C SER A 320 21.19 -42.26 -21.03
N ASP A 321 21.73 -43.31 -21.62
CA ASP A 321 21.44 -43.72 -23.00
C ASP A 321 20.37 -44.83 -22.95
N LEU A 322 19.15 -44.54 -23.40
CA LEU A 322 18.01 -45.47 -23.34
C LEU A 322 18.13 -46.68 -24.28
N GLY A 323 19.21 -46.77 -25.06
CA GLY A 323 19.42 -47.79 -26.07
C GLY A 323 18.74 -47.48 -27.40
N GLY A 324 19.04 -48.30 -28.40
CA GLY A 324 18.45 -48.26 -29.73
C GLY A 324 18.39 -49.68 -30.31
N LYS A 325 17.91 -49.84 -31.55
CA LYS A 325 17.67 -51.16 -32.18
C LYS A 325 18.88 -52.12 -32.23
N SER A 326 20.10 -51.63 -31.93
CA SER A 326 21.34 -52.42 -31.88
C SER A 326 22.26 -52.09 -30.68
N LEU A 327 21.79 -51.30 -29.70
CA LEU A 327 22.61 -50.79 -28.59
C LEU A 327 21.87 -50.94 -27.25
N LYS A 328 22.50 -51.64 -26.30
CA LYS A 328 21.96 -51.87 -24.95
C LYS A 328 21.80 -50.55 -24.17
N PRO A 329 20.76 -50.41 -23.33
CA PRO A 329 20.64 -49.30 -22.39
C PRO A 329 21.83 -49.22 -21.43
N ARG A 330 22.31 -48.00 -21.19
CA ARG A 330 23.46 -47.70 -20.32
C ARG A 330 23.23 -46.41 -19.54
N VAL A 331 23.76 -46.33 -18.33
CA VAL A 331 23.74 -45.11 -17.53
C VAL A 331 25.12 -44.87 -16.91
N THR A 332 25.61 -43.64 -17.02
CA THR A 332 26.87 -43.20 -16.40
C THR A 332 26.53 -42.31 -15.22
N LEU A 333 27.02 -42.67 -14.03
CA LEU A 333 26.86 -41.91 -12.80
C LEU A 333 28.20 -41.28 -12.42
N GLY A 334 28.18 -40.24 -11.59
CA GLY A 334 29.38 -39.60 -11.07
C GLY A 334 29.07 -38.62 -9.94
N CYS A 335 30.10 -37.99 -9.38
CA CYS A 335 29.94 -37.01 -8.31
C CYS A 335 29.20 -35.74 -8.81
N GLU A 336 28.37 -35.12 -7.96
CA GLU A 336 27.72 -33.82 -8.26
C GLU A 336 28.74 -32.72 -8.68
N ARG A 337 29.95 -32.75 -8.10
CA ARG A 337 31.10 -31.88 -8.42
C ARG A 337 31.85 -32.26 -9.71
N GLY A 338 31.43 -33.33 -10.40
CA GLY A 338 32.07 -33.85 -11.61
C GLY A 338 31.82 -33.03 -12.88
N GLY A 339 32.74 -33.15 -13.84
CA GLY A 339 32.68 -32.50 -15.16
C GLY A 339 33.32 -31.11 -15.22
N LYS A 340 33.74 -30.70 -16.43
CA LYS A 340 34.45 -29.44 -16.67
C LYS A 340 33.54 -28.22 -16.47
N LEU A 341 34.12 -27.12 -15.99
CA LEU A 341 33.47 -25.82 -15.89
C LEU A 341 33.17 -25.31 -17.32
N LYS A 342 31.88 -25.11 -17.65
CA LYS A 342 31.47 -24.54 -18.93
C LYS A 342 31.73 -23.02 -18.92
N VAL A 343 32.94 -22.62 -19.30
CA VAL A 343 33.19 -21.25 -19.74
C VAL A 343 32.36 -21.03 -20.99
N HIS A 344 31.29 -20.23 -20.87
CA HIS A 344 30.47 -19.87 -22.01
C HIS A 344 31.27 -18.89 -22.88
N LYS A 345 31.50 -19.23 -24.15
CA LYS A 345 32.06 -18.28 -25.11
C LYS A 345 31.15 -17.07 -25.22
N ASP A 346 31.76 -15.90 -25.05
CA ASP A 346 31.41 -14.60 -25.61
C ASP A 346 29.92 -14.21 -25.56
N ARG A 347 29.55 -13.57 -24.44
CA ARG A 347 28.43 -12.63 -24.38
C ARG A 347 28.90 -11.34 -23.68
N PHE A 348 29.75 -10.60 -24.38
CA PHE A 348 29.97 -9.19 -24.08
C PHE A 348 28.69 -8.41 -24.37
N ASP A 349 28.36 -7.44 -23.51
CA ASP A 349 27.37 -6.42 -23.85
C ASP A 349 28.03 -5.34 -24.73
N LYS A 350 27.25 -4.40 -25.27
CA LYS A 350 27.77 -3.38 -26.23
C LYS A 350 28.89 -2.51 -25.67
N ASP A 351 28.99 -2.37 -24.35
CA ASP A 351 30.03 -1.61 -23.64
C ASP A 351 31.18 -2.48 -23.10
N GLY A 352 31.35 -3.70 -23.60
CA GLY A 352 32.55 -4.53 -23.40
C GLY A 352 32.78 -5.11 -22.00
N LYS A 353 31.92 -4.83 -21.01
CA LYS A 353 32.05 -5.38 -19.65
C LYS A 353 31.59 -6.85 -19.57
N GLN A 354 32.38 -7.66 -18.87
CA GLN A 354 32.13 -9.09 -18.66
C GLN A 354 31.20 -9.31 -17.47
N ARG A 355 30.07 -10.01 -17.65
CA ARG A 355 29.17 -10.37 -16.54
C ARG A 355 29.77 -11.48 -15.67
N CYS A 356 29.83 -11.25 -14.36
CA CYS A 356 30.31 -12.24 -13.41
C CYS A 356 29.34 -13.43 -13.30
N GLY A 357 29.86 -14.66 -13.34
CA GLY A 357 29.07 -15.88 -13.34
C GLY A 357 28.85 -16.45 -11.93
N THR A 358 27.68 -17.03 -11.67
CA THR A 358 27.39 -17.78 -10.44
C THR A 358 28.41 -18.91 -10.23
N GLY A 359 29.04 -18.95 -9.05
CA GLY A 359 30.08 -19.92 -8.72
C GLY A 359 29.64 -21.38 -8.91
N SER A 360 30.33 -22.09 -9.80
CA SER A 360 30.06 -23.51 -10.09
C SER A 360 30.71 -24.42 -9.04
N LYS A 361 29.92 -25.25 -8.34
CA LYS A 361 30.42 -26.28 -7.40
C LYS A 361 31.32 -27.37 -8.05
N LYS A 362 31.52 -27.36 -9.37
CA LYS A 362 32.24 -28.40 -10.12
C LYS A 362 33.75 -28.20 -10.13
N CYS A 363 34.48 -29.14 -9.54
CA CYS A 363 35.95 -29.22 -9.49
C CYS A 363 36.53 -30.23 -10.50
N GLY A 364 35.72 -30.72 -11.45
CA GLY A 364 36.16 -31.72 -12.43
C GLY A 364 36.35 -33.13 -11.87
N CYS A 365 35.75 -33.44 -10.70
CA CYS A 365 35.87 -34.72 -10.00
C CYS A 365 35.76 -35.94 -10.93
N PRO A 366 36.72 -36.89 -10.90
CA PRO A 366 36.77 -38.01 -11.83
C PRO A 366 35.85 -39.18 -11.45
N PHE A 367 35.36 -39.25 -10.21
CA PHE A 367 34.46 -40.31 -9.73
C PHE A 367 33.35 -40.62 -10.73
N THR A 368 33.35 -41.85 -11.24
CA THR A 368 32.48 -42.32 -12.32
C THR A 368 32.11 -43.78 -12.11
N LEU A 369 30.81 -44.07 -12.17
CA LEU A 369 30.24 -45.42 -12.19
C LEU A 369 29.47 -45.64 -13.48
N LYS A 370 29.23 -46.90 -13.84
CA LYS A 370 28.55 -47.26 -15.07
C LYS A 370 27.59 -48.42 -14.85
N GLY A 371 26.30 -48.16 -14.99
CA GLY A 371 25.25 -49.17 -15.00
C GLY A 371 25.00 -49.66 -16.43
N GLU A 372 25.05 -50.97 -16.63
CA GLU A 372 24.77 -51.61 -17.93
C GLU A 372 23.69 -52.68 -17.77
N LYS A 373 22.72 -52.71 -18.69
CA LYS A 373 21.72 -53.78 -18.73
C LYS A 373 22.35 -55.07 -19.27
N LEU A 374 22.01 -56.22 -18.66
CA LEU A 374 22.45 -57.53 -19.13
C LEU A 374 21.76 -57.93 -20.45
N ALA A 375 22.23 -59.03 -21.08
CA ALA A 375 21.67 -59.52 -22.34
C ALA A 375 20.59 -60.60 -22.15
N THR A 376 20.68 -61.36 -21.06
CA THR A 376 19.95 -62.61 -20.82
C THR A 376 18.87 -62.49 -19.76
N ASP A 377 18.93 -61.43 -18.96
CA ASP A 377 17.95 -61.04 -17.94
C ASP A 377 17.69 -59.54 -18.06
N ASP A 378 16.52 -59.09 -17.56
CA ASP A 378 16.20 -57.66 -17.46
C ASP A 378 17.06 -56.90 -16.42
N GLY A 379 17.91 -57.63 -15.68
CA GLY A 379 18.78 -57.13 -14.64
C GLY A 379 19.86 -56.15 -15.11
N TRP A 380 20.29 -55.32 -14.16
CA TRP A 380 21.30 -54.27 -14.33
C TRP A 380 22.51 -54.56 -13.44
N MET A 381 23.71 -54.34 -13.99
CA MET A 381 24.98 -54.49 -13.28
C MET A 381 25.69 -53.14 -13.18
N LEU A 382 26.21 -52.81 -12.00
CA LEU A 382 26.98 -51.60 -11.74
C LEU A 382 28.47 -51.92 -11.80
N LYS A 383 29.23 -51.13 -12.56
CA LYS A 383 30.69 -51.21 -12.63
C LYS A 383 31.34 -49.89 -12.25
N VAL A 384 32.32 -49.92 -11.35
CA VAL A 384 33.19 -48.77 -11.07
C VAL A 384 34.05 -48.49 -12.31
N VAL A 385 34.13 -47.23 -12.72
CA VAL A 385 35.04 -46.75 -13.77
C VAL A 385 36.17 -45.93 -13.16
N CYS A 386 35.87 -45.19 -12.09
CA CYS A 386 36.84 -44.51 -11.23
C CYS A 386 36.18 -44.26 -9.86
N GLY A 387 36.74 -44.76 -8.77
CA GLY A 387 36.27 -44.47 -7.40
C GLY A 387 36.91 -43.21 -6.77
N VAL A 388 37.84 -42.56 -7.48
CA VAL A 388 38.63 -41.45 -6.95
C VAL A 388 37.86 -40.12 -6.92
N HIS A 389 37.98 -39.42 -5.80
CA HIS A 389 37.63 -38.01 -5.64
C HIS A 389 38.89 -37.14 -5.58
N ASN A 390 38.81 -35.93 -6.14
CA ASN A 390 39.87 -34.90 -6.12
C ASN A 390 39.52 -33.73 -5.18
N HIS A 391 38.73 -33.98 -4.13
CA HIS A 391 38.24 -32.96 -3.22
C HIS A 391 37.90 -33.57 -1.86
N ALA A 392 38.07 -32.80 -0.79
CA ALA A 392 37.53 -33.13 0.52
C ALA A 392 35.99 -33.29 0.48
N LEU A 393 35.47 -34.14 1.36
CA LEU A 393 34.05 -34.39 1.54
C LEU A 393 33.48 -33.46 2.64
N THR A 394 32.16 -33.30 2.69
CA THR A 394 31.48 -32.38 3.62
C THR A 394 30.44 -33.15 4.42
N GLU A 395 30.62 -33.23 5.74
CA GLU A 395 29.82 -34.09 6.62
C GLU A 395 28.32 -33.69 6.70
N PRO A 396 27.93 -32.39 6.64
CA PRO A 396 26.53 -32.03 6.46
C PRO A 396 26.11 -32.23 4.99
N LEU A 397 25.29 -33.25 4.71
CA LEU A 397 24.66 -33.44 3.40
C LEU A 397 23.53 -32.43 3.08
N GLU A 398 23.37 -31.37 3.89
CA GLU A 398 22.34 -30.35 3.69
C GLU A 398 22.59 -29.51 2.42
N GLY A 399 21.53 -29.30 1.64
CA GLY A 399 21.59 -28.51 0.40
C GLY A 399 22.11 -29.26 -0.84
N HIS A 400 22.34 -30.58 -0.78
CA HIS A 400 22.59 -31.40 -1.97
C HIS A 400 21.29 -31.79 -2.71
N SER A 401 21.38 -31.96 -4.04
CA SER A 401 20.20 -32.10 -4.92
C SER A 401 19.35 -33.37 -4.73
N TYR A 402 19.91 -34.42 -4.13
CA TYR A 402 19.20 -35.67 -3.84
C TYR A 402 18.87 -35.90 -2.36
N ALA A 403 19.43 -35.08 -1.46
CA ALA A 403 19.17 -35.17 -0.02
C ALA A 403 17.77 -34.65 0.34
N GLY A 404 17.43 -33.43 -0.11
CA GLY A 404 16.19 -32.75 0.25
C GLY A 404 14.92 -33.16 -0.51
N LYS A 405 14.70 -34.46 -0.76
CA LYS A 405 13.44 -35.00 -1.31
C LYS A 405 12.65 -35.73 -0.21
N LEU A 406 11.37 -35.41 -0.08
CA LEU A 406 10.42 -36.12 0.80
C LEU A 406 10.06 -37.50 0.24
N SER A 407 9.74 -38.44 1.13
CA SER A 407 9.06 -39.69 0.77
C SER A 407 7.58 -39.47 0.41
N GLU A 408 6.86 -40.52 -0.03
CA GLU A 408 5.42 -40.44 -0.29
C GLU A 408 4.60 -40.28 1.01
N GLU A 409 5.01 -40.98 2.07
CA GLU A 409 4.42 -40.92 3.41
C GLU A 409 4.63 -39.54 4.06
N GLU A 410 5.84 -38.98 3.92
CA GLU A 410 6.18 -37.63 4.38
C GLU A 410 5.42 -36.55 3.59
N THR A 411 5.27 -36.76 2.28
CA THR A 411 4.47 -35.87 1.42
C THR A 411 2.99 -35.90 1.82
N SER A 412 2.45 -37.08 2.13
CA SER A 412 1.08 -37.23 2.64
C SER A 412 0.89 -36.50 3.98
N LEU A 413 1.80 -36.73 4.94
CA LEU A 413 1.80 -36.04 6.24
C LEU A 413 1.88 -34.51 6.10
N LEU A 414 2.73 -34.01 5.20
CA LEU A 414 2.86 -32.59 4.90
C LEU A 414 1.56 -32.00 4.35
N ILE A 415 0.85 -32.74 3.49
CA ILE A 415 -0.42 -32.30 2.90
C ILE A 415 -1.49 -32.13 3.99
N ASP A 416 -1.66 -33.09 4.89
CA ASP A 416 -2.71 -33.03 5.93
C ASP A 416 -2.39 -32.05 7.05
N LEU A 417 -1.12 -31.94 7.47
CA LEU A 417 -0.69 -30.85 8.35
C LEU A 417 -0.87 -29.47 7.69
N SER A 418 -0.69 -29.37 6.37
CA SER A 418 -0.94 -28.13 5.62
C SER A 418 -2.43 -27.78 5.50
N LYS A 419 -3.33 -28.77 5.41
CA LYS A 419 -4.79 -28.54 5.51
C LYS A 419 -5.19 -28.04 6.89
N SER A 420 -4.50 -28.51 7.93
CA SER A 420 -4.72 -28.15 9.34
C SER A 420 -4.03 -26.84 9.76
N PHE A 421 -3.71 -25.96 8.80
CA PHE A 421 -3.04 -24.66 8.98
C PHE A 421 -1.71 -24.68 9.78
N VAL A 422 -1.05 -25.84 9.91
CA VAL A 422 0.20 -25.97 10.67
C VAL A 422 1.33 -25.23 9.95
N ARG A 423 2.08 -24.40 10.68
CA ARG A 423 3.14 -23.56 10.10
C ARG A 423 4.29 -24.42 9.54
N PRO A 424 4.93 -24.04 8.42
CA PRO A 424 6.02 -24.84 7.81
C PRO A 424 7.18 -25.21 8.76
N LYS A 425 7.53 -24.34 9.73
CA LYS A 425 8.53 -24.65 10.77
C LYS A 425 8.07 -25.81 11.69
N ASP A 426 6.79 -25.83 12.05
CA ASP A 426 6.20 -26.86 12.92
C ASP A 426 5.99 -28.18 12.16
N ILE A 427 5.71 -28.13 10.85
CA ILE A 427 5.74 -29.30 9.95
C ILE A 427 7.16 -29.88 9.86
N LEU A 428 8.18 -29.04 9.64
CA LEU A 428 9.58 -29.48 9.59
C LEU A 428 10.01 -30.16 10.91
N LYS A 429 9.62 -29.57 12.05
CA LYS A 429 9.87 -30.14 13.37
C LYS A 429 9.22 -31.53 13.51
N LYS A 430 7.96 -31.71 13.08
CA LYS A 430 7.29 -33.02 13.08
C LYS A 430 7.94 -34.06 12.16
N LEU A 431 8.53 -33.65 11.03
CA LEU A 431 9.28 -34.55 10.15
C LEU A 431 10.60 -34.99 10.80
N LYS A 432 11.46 -34.03 11.22
CA LYS A 432 12.72 -34.33 11.93
C LYS A 432 12.54 -34.99 13.32
N GLN A 433 11.31 -34.99 13.87
CA GLN A 433 10.95 -35.77 15.08
C GLN A 433 10.50 -37.21 14.78
N ARG A 434 10.16 -37.55 13.53
CA ARG A 434 9.77 -38.90 13.11
C ARG A 434 10.94 -39.70 12.53
N ASP A 435 11.86 -39.01 11.86
CA ASP A 435 13.14 -39.57 11.42
C ASP A 435 14.28 -38.60 11.79
N SER A 436 15.24 -39.08 12.55
CA SER A 436 16.45 -38.35 12.96
C SER A 436 17.48 -38.19 11.84
N LEU A 437 17.37 -38.99 10.76
CA LEU A 437 18.20 -38.89 9.55
C LEU A 437 17.56 -37.96 8.50
N ASN A 438 16.42 -37.36 8.80
CA ASN A 438 15.68 -36.52 7.87
C ASN A 438 16.43 -35.20 7.58
N VAL A 439 17.05 -35.14 6.40
CA VAL A 439 17.77 -33.97 5.86
C VAL A 439 16.86 -33.04 5.03
N THR A 440 15.55 -33.03 5.31
CA THR A 440 14.61 -32.07 4.71
C THR A 440 14.94 -30.65 5.14
N THR A 441 14.91 -29.73 4.19
CA THR A 441 15.06 -28.29 4.46
C THR A 441 13.69 -27.60 4.47
N ILE A 442 13.58 -26.44 5.12
CA ILE A 442 12.36 -25.61 5.05
C ILE A 442 11.97 -25.28 3.60
N ARG A 443 12.97 -25.16 2.70
CA ARG A 443 12.78 -24.94 1.26
C ARG A 443 12.12 -26.13 0.56
N THR A 444 12.40 -27.37 0.99
CA THR A 444 11.71 -28.57 0.48
C THR A 444 10.22 -28.53 0.82
N ILE A 445 9.84 -28.08 2.02
CA ILE A 445 8.43 -27.95 2.43
C ILE A 445 7.72 -26.87 1.62
N TYR A 446 8.33 -25.71 1.42
CA TYR A 446 7.76 -24.67 0.54
C TYR A 446 7.63 -25.16 -0.90
N ASN A 447 8.65 -25.82 -1.46
CA ASN A 447 8.59 -26.43 -2.79
C ASN A 447 7.46 -27.48 -2.90
N ALA A 448 7.18 -28.26 -1.84
CA ALA A 448 6.08 -29.22 -1.81
C ALA A 448 4.71 -28.53 -1.76
N ARG A 449 4.55 -27.49 -0.94
CA ARG A 449 3.32 -26.66 -0.90
C ARG A 449 3.06 -25.97 -2.23
N GLN A 450 4.07 -25.36 -2.87
CA GLN A 450 3.93 -24.75 -4.20
C GLN A 450 3.58 -25.79 -5.27
N ARG A 451 4.18 -27.00 -5.26
CA ARG A 451 3.79 -28.09 -6.18
C ARG A 451 2.35 -28.56 -5.97
N ARG A 452 1.83 -28.49 -4.74
CA ARG A 452 0.40 -28.72 -4.47
C ARG A 452 -0.44 -27.56 -5.00
N GLY A 453 -0.07 -26.31 -4.72
CA GLY A 453 -0.72 -25.12 -5.26
C GLY A 453 -0.83 -25.16 -6.79
N VAL A 454 0.25 -25.49 -7.49
CA VAL A 454 0.28 -25.66 -8.96
C VAL A 454 -0.57 -26.84 -9.44
N LYS A 455 -0.78 -27.89 -8.63
CA LYS A 455 -1.68 -29.02 -8.96
C LYS A 455 -3.16 -28.72 -8.69
N GLU A 456 -3.48 -27.95 -7.65
CA GLU A 456 -4.86 -27.53 -7.32
C GLU A 456 -5.31 -26.36 -8.19
N LYS A 457 -4.38 -25.49 -8.62
CA LYS A 457 -4.61 -24.34 -9.53
C LYS A 457 -4.45 -24.73 -11.02
N ALA A 458 -4.34 -26.02 -11.35
CA ALA A 458 -4.15 -26.51 -12.71
C ALA A 458 -5.45 -26.44 -13.55
N GLY A 459 -5.76 -25.25 -14.08
CA GLY A 459 -6.83 -25.10 -15.08
C GLY A 459 -7.64 -23.81 -15.06
N ARG A 460 -7.39 -22.86 -14.14
CA ARG A 460 -8.15 -21.59 -14.04
C ARG A 460 -7.28 -20.36 -14.29
N SER A 461 -7.79 -19.35 -15.00
CA SER A 461 -7.11 -18.05 -15.18
C SER A 461 -7.13 -17.20 -13.90
N GLN A 462 -6.32 -16.13 -13.86
CA GLN A 462 -6.34 -15.18 -12.73
C GLN A 462 -7.61 -14.32 -12.68
N MET A 463 -8.38 -14.20 -13.77
CA MET A 463 -9.66 -13.48 -13.72
C MET A 463 -10.77 -14.38 -13.14
N GLU A 464 -10.77 -15.68 -13.44
CA GLU A 464 -11.67 -16.64 -12.77
C GLU A 464 -11.41 -16.71 -11.26
N GLN A 465 -10.16 -16.56 -10.83
CA GLN A 465 -9.80 -16.48 -9.40
C GLN A 465 -10.40 -15.22 -8.75
N LEU A 466 -10.38 -14.07 -9.44
CA LEU A 466 -11.08 -12.87 -9.00
C LEU A 466 -12.60 -13.07 -8.97
N LEU A 467 -13.21 -13.65 -10.02
CA LEU A 467 -14.65 -13.94 -10.06
C LEU A 467 -15.08 -14.87 -8.91
N CYS A 468 -14.28 -15.91 -8.59
CA CYS A 468 -14.53 -16.75 -7.41
C CYS A 468 -14.52 -15.90 -6.12
N LYS A 469 -13.54 -15.01 -5.95
CA LYS A 469 -13.44 -14.12 -4.78
C LYS A 469 -14.59 -13.13 -4.66
N LEU A 470 -15.07 -12.58 -5.78
CA LEU A 470 -16.24 -11.71 -5.80
C LEU A 470 -17.49 -12.45 -5.31
N ASN A 471 -17.74 -13.65 -5.84
CA ASN A 471 -18.85 -14.51 -5.43
C ASN A 471 -18.71 -14.98 -3.96
N GLU A 472 -17.50 -15.37 -3.51
CA GLU A 472 -17.22 -15.77 -2.12
C GLU A 472 -17.59 -14.67 -1.10
N HIS A 473 -17.42 -13.40 -1.47
CA HIS A 473 -17.72 -12.24 -0.62
C HIS A 473 -19.05 -11.53 -0.99
N ASN A 474 -19.92 -12.16 -1.78
CA ASN A 474 -21.22 -11.63 -2.23
C ASN A 474 -21.16 -10.23 -2.87
N TYR A 475 -20.10 -9.93 -3.62
CA TYR A 475 -20.06 -8.77 -4.50
C TYR A 475 -21.01 -8.98 -5.69
N LEU A 476 -21.59 -7.90 -6.20
CA LEU A 476 -22.22 -7.90 -7.51
C LEU A 476 -21.13 -7.79 -8.58
N GLU A 477 -21.17 -8.65 -9.59
CA GLU A 477 -20.24 -8.66 -10.71
C GLU A 477 -20.93 -8.78 -12.08
N TRP A 478 -20.37 -8.11 -13.09
CA TRP A 478 -20.71 -8.34 -14.50
C TRP A 478 -19.45 -8.25 -15.35
N HIS A 479 -19.36 -9.08 -16.38
CA HIS A 479 -18.20 -9.10 -17.28
C HIS A 479 -18.58 -9.26 -18.75
N ARG A 480 -17.69 -8.82 -19.64
CA ARG A 480 -17.69 -9.15 -21.08
C ARG A 480 -16.50 -10.08 -21.34
N SER A 481 -16.69 -11.11 -22.17
CA SER A 481 -15.61 -12.02 -22.58
C SER A 481 -15.43 -12.05 -24.09
N CYS A 482 -14.20 -12.30 -24.53
CA CYS A 482 -13.87 -12.51 -25.94
C CYS A 482 -14.55 -13.80 -26.47
N PRO A 483 -15.34 -13.73 -27.56
CA PRO A 483 -16.02 -14.91 -28.11
C PRO A 483 -15.12 -16.02 -28.68
N ILE A 484 -13.80 -15.78 -28.77
CA ILE A 484 -12.82 -16.68 -29.40
C ILE A 484 -11.84 -17.28 -28.37
N SER A 485 -11.48 -16.51 -27.33
CA SER A 485 -10.51 -16.92 -26.30
C SER A 485 -11.11 -17.08 -24.90
N GLU A 486 -12.43 -16.85 -24.74
CA GLU A 486 -13.21 -16.86 -23.48
C GLU A 486 -12.72 -15.92 -22.37
N SER A 487 -11.55 -15.30 -22.56
CA SER A 487 -10.93 -14.31 -21.69
C SER A 487 -11.80 -13.07 -21.51
N VAL A 488 -12.05 -12.71 -20.25
CA VAL A 488 -12.72 -11.47 -19.84
C VAL A 488 -11.99 -10.26 -20.41
N LEU A 489 -12.72 -9.32 -21.00
CA LEU A 489 -12.24 -8.05 -21.55
C LEU A 489 -12.60 -6.87 -20.64
N ASP A 490 -13.79 -6.89 -20.04
CA ASP A 490 -14.23 -5.87 -19.08
C ASP A 490 -14.89 -6.55 -17.89
N LEU A 491 -14.69 -6.01 -16.67
CA LEU A 491 -15.25 -6.54 -15.42
C LEU A 491 -15.67 -5.37 -14.51
N PHE A 492 -16.98 -5.19 -14.35
CA PHE A 492 -17.63 -4.31 -13.39
C PHE A 492 -17.90 -5.08 -12.09
N TRP A 493 -17.59 -4.49 -10.94
CA TRP A 493 -17.94 -5.08 -9.63
C TRP A 493 -18.21 -4.04 -8.54
N ALA A 494 -19.12 -4.35 -7.63
CA ALA A 494 -19.56 -3.45 -6.56
C ALA A 494 -19.91 -4.20 -5.26
N HIS A 495 -19.56 -3.61 -4.11
CA HIS A 495 -19.86 -4.20 -2.80
C HIS A 495 -21.31 -3.91 -2.38
N PRO A 496 -22.06 -4.87 -1.79
CA PRO A 496 -23.46 -4.66 -1.40
C PRO A 496 -23.67 -3.43 -0.49
N VAL A 497 -22.78 -3.18 0.48
CA VAL A 497 -22.87 -1.97 1.35
C VAL A 497 -22.60 -0.68 0.56
N SER A 498 -21.72 -0.70 -0.45
CA SER A 498 -21.51 0.45 -1.34
C SER A 498 -22.71 0.71 -2.25
N LEU A 499 -23.45 -0.34 -2.66
CA LEU A 499 -24.71 -0.20 -3.40
C LEU A 499 -25.86 0.30 -2.51
N ALA A 500 -25.89 -0.09 -1.23
CA ALA A 500 -26.82 0.48 -0.25
C ALA A 500 -26.54 2.00 -0.06
N LEU A 501 -25.28 2.38 0.15
CA LEU A 501 -24.86 3.78 0.21
C LEU A 501 -25.16 4.55 -1.08
N LEU A 502 -25.04 3.93 -2.27
CA LEU A 502 -25.41 4.54 -3.55
C LEU A 502 -26.90 4.88 -3.61
N ARG A 503 -27.78 4.00 -3.13
CA ARG A 503 -29.23 4.23 -3.07
C ARG A 503 -29.60 5.36 -2.09
N VAL A 504 -28.86 5.48 -0.98
CA VAL A 504 -29.01 6.60 -0.04
C VAL A 504 -28.45 7.91 -0.62
N PHE A 505 -27.32 7.87 -1.33
CA PHE A 505 -26.58 9.04 -1.83
C PHE A 505 -26.32 9.03 -3.36
N PRO A 506 -27.36 8.98 -4.22
CA PRO A 506 -27.19 8.84 -5.67
C PRO A 506 -26.76 10.14 -6.36
N THR A 507 -27.00 11.29 -5.73
CA THR A 507 -27.10 12.60 -6.39
C THR A 507 -25.80 13.10 -7.05
N VAL A 508 -24.64 12.77 -6.48
CA VAL A 508 -23.33 13.26 -6.92
C VAL A 508 -22.36 12.09 -7.01
N LEU A 509 -21.91 11.80 -8.23
CA LEU A 509 -20.89 10.80 -8.51
C LEU A 509 -19.63 11.45 -9.07
N MET A 510 -18.47 10.92 -8.70
CA MET A 510 -17.17 11.28 -9.26
C MET A 510 -16.55 10.03 -9.87
N MET A 511 -15.90 10.16 -11.01
CA MET A 511 -15.29 9.06 -11.75
C MET A 511 -13.85 9.45 -12.10
N ASP A 512 -12.89 8.62 -11.71
CA ASP A 512 -11.47 8.80 -12.03
C ASP A 512 -10.99 7.57 -12.82
N CYS A 513 -10.49 7.79 -14.04
CA CYS A 513 -10.00 6.73 -14.92
C CYS A 513 -8.55 6.41 -14.59
N THR A 514 -8.35 5.35 -13.81
CA THR A 514 -7.07 5.15 -13.15
C THR A 514 -6.07 4.39 -14.02
N PHE A 515 -4.86 4.95 -14.04
CA PHE A 515 -3.69 4.59 -14.86
C PHE A 515 -3.54 3.08 -15.12
N LYS A 516 -3.22 2.72 -16.36
CA LYS A 516 -2.84 1.39 -16.89
C LYS A 516 -1.76 0.70 -16.05
N THR A 517 -2.12 0.10 -14.92
CA THR A 517 -1.19 -0.30 -13.84
C THR A 517 -1.19 -1.76 -13.45
N ASN A 518 -2.22 -2.57 -13.74
CA ASN A 518 -2.09 -4.00 -13.43
C ASN A 518 -1.08 -4.67 -14.39
N ARG A 519 -0.54 -5.82 -13.98
CA ARG A 519 0.42 -6.63 -14.78
C ARG A 519 -0.13 -7.17 -16.11
N TYR A 520 -1.38 -6.83 -16.43
CA TYR A 520 -2.15 -7.26 -17.59
C TYR A 520 -2.60 -6.07 -18.46
N HIS A 521 -2.17 -4.84 -18.13
CA HIS A 521 -2.44 -3.58 -18.84
C HIS A 521 -3.90 -3.07 -18.86
N TYR A 522 -4.83 -3.71 -18.14
CA TYR A 522 -6.19 -3.16 -17.99
C TYR A 522 -6.15 -1.82 -17.26
N LEU A 523 -7.11 -0.96 -17.62
CA LEU A 523 -7.45 0.24 -16.88
C LEU A 523 -8.33 -0.12 -15.69
N LEU A 524 -8.30 0.71 -14.63
CA LEU A 524 -9.22 0.57 -13.50
C LEU A 524 -9.98 1.88 -13.34
N LEU A 525 -11.26 1.91 -13.71
CA LEU A 525 -12.16 3.02 -13.41
C LEU A 525 -12.71 2.84 -11.98
N GLU A 526 -12.55 3.87 -11.14
CA GLU A 526 -13.16 3.93 -9.81
C GLU A 526 -14.33 4.93 -9.81
N VAL A 527 -15.50 4.48 -9.35
CA VAL A 527 -16.70 5.32 -9.17
C VAL A 527 -16.83 5.66 -7.69
N VAL A 528 -16.94 6.94 -7.34
CA VAL A 528 -16.91 7.45 -5.97
C VAL A 528 -18.13 8.34 -5.68
N GLY A 529 -18.88 8.02 -4.62
CA GLY A 529 -20.00 8.82 -4.10
C GLY A 529 -19.61 9.69 -2.89
N VAL A 530 -20.53 10.56 -2.46
CA VAL A 530 -20.34 11.44 -1.28
C VAL A 530 -21.54 11.36 -0.35
N THR A 531 -21.27 11.22 0.95
CA THR A 531 -22.26 11.15 2.03
C THR A 531 -22.61 12.53 2.60
N SER A 532 -23.72 12.61 3.35
CA SER A 532 -24.16 13.81 4.08
C SER A 532 -23.11 14.35 5.06
N THR A 533 -22.25 13.50 5.61
CA THR A 533 -21.14 13.86 6.50
C THR A 533 -19.87 14.24 5.75
N ASN A 534 -19.97 14.44 4.43
CA ASN A 534 -18.89 14.93 3.56
C ASN A 534 -17.70 13.96 3.46
N MET A 535 -17.96 12.67 3.72
CA MET A 535 -17.05 11.54 3.45
C MET A 535 -17.32 10.93 2.08
N THR A 536 -16.25 10.43 1.44
CA THR A 536 -16.28 9.72 0.16
C THR A 536 -16.45 8.22 0.35
N PHE A 537 -17.19 7.55 -0.55
CA PHE A 537 -17.24 6.09 -0.61
C PHE A 537 -17.04 5.57 -2.03
N SER A 538 -16.33 4.44 -2.17
CA SER A 538 -16.09 3.78 -3.45
C SER A 538 -17.30 2.91 -3.79
N VAL A 539 -18.04 3.29 -4.82
CA VAL A 539 -19.32 2.71 -5.26
C VAL A 539 -19.07 1.38 -5.99
N ALA A 540 -18.23 1.43 -7.01
CA ALA A 540 -17.94 0.35 -7.92
C ALA A 540 -16.54 0.50 -8.53
N PHE A 541 -15.97 -0.63 -8.93
CA PHE A 541 -14.69 -0.73 -9.61
C PHE A 541 -14.90 -1.40 -10.96
N VAL A 542 -14.23 -0.90 -12.01
CA VAL A 542 -14.35 -1.47 -13.36
C VAL A 542 -12.99 -1.66 -13.98
N PHE A 543 -12.63 -2.91 -14.28
CA PHE A 543 -11.50 -3.19 -15.17
C PHE A 543 -11.95 -3.09 -16.63
N LEU A 544 -11.20 -2.35 -17.45
CA LEU A 544 -11.47 -2.16 -18.89
C LEU A 544 -10.24 -2.52 -19.72
N ASP A 545 -10.45 -3.20 -20.85
CA ASP A 545 -9.38 -3.52 -21.82
C ASP A 545 -8.85 -2.27 -22.55
N SER A 546 -9.71 -1.27 -22.82
CA SER A 546 -9.28 -0.05 -23.52
C SER A 546 -10.07 1.22 -23.19
N GLU A 547 -9.40 2.37 -23.33
CA GLU A 547 -9.99 3.72 -23.32
C GLU A 547 -10.76 3.96 -24.63
N LYS A 548 -12.01 3.49 -24.71
CA LYS A 548 -12.92 3.72 -25.84
C LYS A 548 -14.34 3.99 -25.35
N GLU A 549 -15.11 4.72 -26.15
CA GLU A 549 -16.53 5.02 -25.89
C GLU A 549 -17.34 3.77 -25.51
N ASP A 550 -17.23 2.66 -26.25
CA ASP A 550 -17.96 1.40 -25.95
C ASP A 550 -17.61 0.80 -24.57
N ASN A 551 -16.34 0.76 -24.18
CA ASN A 551 -15.91 0.24 -22.88
C ASN A 551 -16.53 1.07 -21.74
N TYR A 552 -16.52 2.40 -21.87
CA TYR A 552 -17.15 3.31 -20.91
C TYR A 552 -18.68 3.26 -20.94
N VAL A 553 -19.31 3.22 -22.12
CA VAL A 553 -20.78 3.11 -22.26
C VAL A 553 -21.28 1.82 -21.62
N TRP A 554 -20.58 0.70 -21.78
CA TRP A 554 -20.90 -0.54 -21.08
C TRP A 554 -20.77 -0.40 -19.56
N ALA A 555 -19.63 0.12 -19.08
CA ALA A 555 -19.37 0.30 -17.64
C ALA A 555 -20.41 1.20 -16.96
N LEU A 556 -20.74 2.33 -17.60
CA LEU A 556 -21.75 3.27 -17.11
C LEU A 556 -23.16 2.71 -17.24
N SER A 557 -23.46 1.89 -18.25
CA SER A 557 -24.75 1.19 -18.34
C SER A 557 -24.93 0.22 -17.17
N ARG A 558 -23.90 -0.57 -16.82
CA ARG A 558 -23.91 -1.42 -15.62
C ARG A 558 -24.06 -0.61 -14.33
N LEU A 559 -23.42 0.55 -14.21
CA LEU A 559 -23.66 1.48 -13.10
C LEU A 559 -25.11 1.99 -13.06
N ARG A 560 -25.71 2.26 -14.23
CA ARG A 560 -27.11 2.68 -14.34
C ARG A 560 -28.09 1.55 -13.96
N ASP A 561 -27.75 0.30 -14.26
CA ASP A 561 -28.58 -0.88 -13.97
C ASP A 561 -28.68 -1.19 -12.46
N VAL A 562 -27.73 -0.74 -11.63
CA VAL A 562 -27.82 -0.85 -10.15
C VAL A 562 -28.53 0.33 -9.47
N MET A 563 -28.78 1.41 -10.21
CA MET A 563 -29.47 2.61 -9.72
C MET A 563 -30.97 2.50 -10.02
N ASP A 564 -31.80 2.85 -9.04
CA ASP A 564 -33.24 2.87 -9.25
C ASP A 564 -33.63 4.01 -10.21
N ARG A 565 -34.74 3.81 -10.96
CA ARG A 565 -35.27 4.76 -11.93
C ARG A 565 -35.63 6.12 -11.30
N CYS A 566 -35.97 6.14 -10.01
CA CYS A 566 -36.24 7.37 -9.25
C CYS A 566 -34.99 7.95 -8.54
N ALA A 567 -33.84 7.28 -8.63
CA ALA A 567 -32.61 7.59 -7.88
C ALA A 567 -31.39 7.76 -8.80
N MET A 568 -31.51 8.59 -9.84
CA MET A 568 -30.43 8.91 -10.80
C MET A 568 -29.50 10.04 -10.27
N PRO A 569 -28.26 10.15 -10.78
CA PRO A 569 -27.35 11.23 -10.40
C PRO A 569 -27.76 12.57 -11.03
N ASN A 570 -27.77 13.64 -10.22
CA ASN A 570 -27.95 15.00 -10.72
C ASN A 570 -26.64 15.58 -11.26
N VAL A 571 -25.49 15.13 -10.71
CA VAL A 571 -24.16 15.61 -11.07
C VAL A 571 -23.21 14.43 -11.21
N ILE A 572 -22.46 14.42 -12.32
CA ILE A 572 -21.33 13.52 -12.53
C ILE A 572 -20.08 14.40 -12.73
N VAL A 573 -18.98 14.07 -12.05
CA VAL A 573 -17.69 14.79 -12.17
C VAL A 573 -16.63 13.84 -12.70
N THR A 574 -15.94 14.21 -13.77
CA THR A 574 -14.83 13.41 -14.34
C THR A 574 -13.55 14.22 -14.52
N ASP A 575 -12.49 13.56 -14.97
CA ASP A 575 -11.36 14.22 -15.62
C ASP A 575 -11.75 14.63 -17.08
N LYS A 576 -10.78 14.93 -17.95
CA LYS A 576 -11.04 15.42 -19.32
C LYS A 576 -10.79 14.35 -20.41
N ASP A 577 -11.23 13.12 -20.17
CA ASP A 577 -11.30 12.06 -21.21
C ASP A 577 -12.52 12.30 -22.13
N LEU A 578 -12.27 12.42 -23.45
CA LEU A 578 -13.29 12.69 -24.47
C LEU A 578 -14.17 11.49 -24.81
N GLU A 579 -13.73 10.26 -24.55
CA GLU A 579 -14.52 9.04 -24.69
C GLU A 579 -15.45 8.89 -23.48
N LEU A 580 -14.94 9.18 -22.27
CA LEU A 580 -15.75 9.17 -21.05
C LEU A 580 -16.82 10.28 -21.06
N ILE A 581 -16.49 11.49 -21.55
CA ILE A 581 -17.46 12.58 -21.74
C ILE A 581 -18.66 12.11 -22.58
N ARG A 582 -18.42 11.49 -23.73
CA ARG A 582 -19.50 10.96 -24.60
C ARG A 582 -20.28 9.84 -23.93
N ALA A 583 -19.60 8.92 -23.24
CA ALA A 583 -20.26 7.84 -22.53
C ALA A 583 -21.19 8.34 -21.40
N VAL A 584 -20.78 9.36 -20.64
CA VAL A 584 -21.61 10.01 -19.62
C VAL A 584 -22.84 10.68 -20.25
N GLU A 585 -22.66 11.42 -21.35
CA GLU A 585 -23.76 12.07 -22.08
C GLU A 585 -24.77 11.07 -22.67
N MET A 586 -24.31 9.91 -23.16
CA MET A 586 -25.17 8.86 -23.71
C MET A 586 -25.96 8.10 -22.63
N VAL A 587 -25.32 7.76 -21.50
CA VAL A 587 -25.93 6.89 -20.48
C VAL A 587 -26.73 7.68 -19.44
N PHE A 588 -26.27 8.89 -19.08
CA PHE A 588 -26.88 9.77 -18.07
C PHE A 588 -27.20 11.17 -18.63
N PRO A 589 -27.98 11.31 -19.72
CA PRO A 589 -28.24 12.60 -20.40
C PRO A 589 -28.95 13.65 -19.54
N SER A 590 -29.56 13.25 -18.42
CA SER A 590 -30.18 14.16 -17.44
C SER A 590 -29.20 14.70 -16.39
N ALA A 591 -28.03 14.08 -16.22
CA ALA A 591 -27.05 14.49 -15.24
C ALA A 591 -26.23 15.70 -15.76
N ARG A 592 -25.92 16.64 -14.87
CA ARG A 592 -24.99 17.73 -15.18
C ARG A 592 -23.57 17.21 -15.09
N HIS A 593 -22.90 17.13 -16.24
CA HIS A 593 -21.50 16.73 -16.30
C HIS A 593 -20.58 17.91 -15.98
N LEU A 594 -19.80 17.79 -14.91
CA LEU A 594 -18.73 18.72 -14.53
C LEU A 594 -17.36 18.12 -14.82
N LEU A 595 -16.38 18.98 -15.15
CA LEU A 595 -14.99 18.59 -15.34
C LEU A 595 -14.14 19.07 -14.17
N CYS A 596 -13.18 18.26 -13.73
CA CYS A 596 -12.33 18.62 -12.61
C CYS A 596 -11.43 19.84 -12.90
N LYS A 597 -11.66 20.91 -12.12
CA LYS A 597 -10.83 22.12 -12.06
C LYS A 597 -9.32 21.82 -11.87
N TRP A 598 -8.94 20.81 -11.07
CA TRP A 598 -7.54 20.41 -10.89
C TRP A 598 -6.92 19.75 -12.13
N HIS A 599 -7.62 18.78 -12.74
CA HIS A 599 -7.15 18.13 -13.96
C HIS A 599 -7.04 19.11 -15.14
N ILE A 600 -7.95 20.08 -15.24
CA ILE A 600 -7.85 21.18 -16.21
C ILE A 600 -6.62 22.07 -15.93
N ASN A 601 -6.41 22.51 -14.68
CA ASN A 601 -5.24 23.31 -14.31
C ASN A 601 -3.90 22.57 -14.53
N LYS A 602 -3.88 21.25 -14.33
CA LYS A 602 -2.75 20.36 -14.63
C LYS A 602 -2.48 20.26 -16.13
N ASN A 603 -3.53 20.23 -16.96
CA ASN A 603 -3.40 20.25 -18.42
C ASN A 603 -2.89 21.61 -18.94
N VAL A 604 -3.39 22.73 -18.38
CA VAL A 604 -2.85 24.08 -18.64
C VAL A 604 -1.39 24.20 -18.22
N LEU A 605 -1.02 23.69 -17.04
CA LEU A 605 0.39 23.62 -16.59
C LEU A 605 1.26 22.80 -17.57
N ALA A 606 0.81 21.62 -17.97
CA ALA A 606 1.58 20.72 -18.82
C ALA A 606 1.78 21.23 -20.26
N LYS A 607 0.78 21.94 -20.82
CA LYS A 607 0.85 22.48 -22.18
C LYS A 607 1.44 23.89 -22.23
N CYS A 608 0.95 24.81 -21.41
CA CYS A 608 1.27 26.22 -21.55
C CYS A 608 2.59 26.62 -20.86
N ARG A 609 3.02 25.94 -19.78
CA ARG A 609 4.17 26.42 -18.96
C ARG A 609 5.44 26.67 -19.77
N ASN A 610 5.75 25.80 -20.73
CA ASN A 610 6.99 25.88 -21.50
C ASN A 610 6.99 27.01 -22.54
N LEU A 611 5.82 27.56 -22.87
CA LEU A 611 5.66 28.69 -23.79
C LEU A 611 5.98 30.05 -23.11
N PHE A 612 6.09 30.07 -21.78
CA PHE A 612 6.45 31.26 -21.00
C PHE A 612 7.94 31.28 -20.64
N GLY A 613 8.72 32.05 -21.41
CA GLY A 613 10.16 32.26 -21.20
C GLY A 613 10.57 32.99 -19.91
N SER A 614 9.63 33.43 -19.07
CA SER A 614 9.87 33.98 -17.73
C SER A 614 8.88 33.37 -16.73
N LYS A 615 9.30 33.22 -15.46
CA LYS A 615 8.43 32.68 -14.40
C LYS A 615 7.36 33.67 -13.99
N GLU A 616 7.70 34.95 -13.97
CA GLU A 616 6.87 36.07 -13.52
C GLU A 616 5.65 36.23 -14.43
N LYS A 617 5.85 36.08 -15.75
CA LYS A 617 4.76 36.06 -16.73
C LYS A 617 3.87 34.82 -16.59
N TRP A 618 4.46 33.65 -16.30
CA TRP A 618 3.69 32.43 -16.03
C TRP A 618 2.84 32.53 -14.76
N ASP A 619 3.45 32.99 -13.66
CA ASP A 619 2.78 33.14 -12.37
C ASP A 619 1.62 34.14 -12.48
N ARG A 620 1.78 35.21 -13.28
CA ARG A 620 0.70 36.16 -13.59
C ARG A 620 -0.37 35.56 -14.51
N PHE A 621 0.01 34.79 -15.54
CA PHE A 621 -0.93 34.11 -16.40
C PHE A 621 -1.82 33.15 -15.60
N ILE A 622 -1.24 32.33 -14.72
CA ILE A 622 -1.98 31.42 -13.84
C ILE A 622 -2.83 32.19 -12.82
N MET A 623 -2.39 33.33 -12.31
CA MET A 623 -3.22 34.20 -11.48
C MET A 623 -4.49 34.66 -12.23
N LYS A 624 -4.34 35.20 -13.45
CA LYS A 624 -5.48 35.66 -14.26
C LYS A 624 -6.37 34.52 -14.75
N TRP A 625 -5.79 33.38 -15.13
CA TRP A 625 -6.52 32.14 -15.43
C TRP A 625 -7.38 31.66 -14.24
N ASN A 626 -6.81 31.63 -13.03
CA ASN A 626 -7.56 31.23 -11.84
C ASN A 626 -8.70 32.22 -11.53
N VAL A 627 -8.47 33.53 -11.66
CA VAL A 627 -9.53 34.56 -11.50
C VAL A 627 -10.65 34.34 -12.51
N LEU A 628 -10.32 34.11 -13.79
CA LEU A 628 -11.30 33.79 -14.83
C LEU A 628 -12.14 32.54 -14.46
N VAL A 629 -11.50 31.45 -14.06
CA VAL A 629 -12.19 30.19 -13.72
C VAL A 629 -13.01 30.28 -12.42
N THR A 630 -12.66 31.19 -11.52
CA THR A 630 -13.42 31.49 -10.29
C THR A 630 -14.41 32.65 -10.42
N SER A 631 -14.62 33.17 -11.64
CA SER A 631 -15.60 34.24 -11.88
C SER A 631 -17.00 33.83 -11.41
N PRO A 632 -17.71 34.66 -10.61
CA PRO A 632 -18.97 34.28 -9.98
C PRO A 632 -20.21 34.42 -10.88
N THR A 633 -20.11 35.17 -11.99
CA THR A 633 -21.18 35.39 -12.97
C THR A 633 -20.63 35.42 -14.40
N GLU A 634 -21.50 35.28 -15.41
CA GLU A 634 -21.08 35.29 -16.82
C GLU A 634 -20.56 36.67 -17.25
N GLU A 635 -21.07 37.77 -16.68
CA GLU A 635 -20.59 39.13 -16.96
C GLU A 635 -19.15 39.34 -16.48
N VAL A 636 -18.84 38.89 -15.26
CA VAL A 636 -17.47 38.96 -14.71
C VAL A 636 -16.51 38.05 -15.49
N TYR A 637 -16.97 36.86 -15.90
CA TYR A 637 -16.20 35.97 -16.76
C TYR A 637 -15.86 36.63 -18.11
N ILE A 638 -16.84 37.29 -18.76
CA ILE A 638 -16.61 37.98 -20.05
C ILE A 638 -15.58 39.11 -19.89
N GLN A 639 -15.66 39.87 -18.79
CA GLN A 639 -14.70 40.94 -18.49
C GLN A 639 -13.29 40.39 -18.25
N GLU A 640 -13.12 39.40 -17.38
CA GLU A 640 -11.80 38.80 -17.10
C GLU A 640 -11.24 38.01 -18.29
N LEU A 641 -12.08 37.47 -19.19
CA LEU A 641 -11.64 36.86 -20.44
C LEU A 641 -11.03 37.90 -21.38
N ALA A 642 -11.67 39.06 -21.54
CA ALA A 642 -11.14 40.15 -22.35
C ALA A 642 -9.84 40.72 -21.76
N VAL A 643 -9.72 40.78 -20.43
CA VAL A 643 -8.47 41.16 -19.74
C VAL A 643 -7.36 40.12 -19.99
N LEU A 644 -7.66 38.82 -19.84
CA LEU A 644 -6.70 37.74 -20.11
C LEU A 644 -6.22 37.76 -21.57
N GLN A 645 -7.14 37.91 -22.54
CA GLN A 645 -6.82 37.94 -23.96
C GLN A 645 -6.00 39.18 -24.36
N SER A 646 -6.26 40.35 -23.76
CA SER A 646 -5.48 41.56 -24.02
C SER A 646 -4.08 41.52 -23.38
N GLU A 647 -3.96 41.17 -22.09
CA GLU A 647 -2.66 41.11 -21.38
C GLU A 647 -1.73 40.03 -21.98
N PHE A 648 -2.28 38.91 -22.46
CA PHE A 648 -1.51 37.79 -23.01
C PHE A 648 -1.62 37.65 -24.54
N SER A 649 -2.05 38.70 -25.24
CA SER A 649 -2.16 38.79 -26.71
C SER A 649 -0.92 38.33 -27.49
N ASN A 650 0.29 38.55 -26.93
CA ASN A 650 1.57 38.10 -27.51
C ASN A 650 1.84 36.58 -27.35
N TYR A 651 0.95 35.82 -26.72
CA TYR A 651 1.06 34.38 -26.48
C TYR A 651 -0.08 33.62 -27.18
N THR A 652 -0.15 33.76 -28.51
CA THR A 652 -1.25 33.21 -29.35
C THR A 652 -1.48 31.72 -29.13
N GLU A 653 -0.43 30.89 -29.14
CA GLU A 653 -0.54 29.44 -28.91
C GLU A 653 -1.16 29.10 -27.53
N VAL A 654 -0.87 29.89 -26.49
CA VAL A 654 -1.46 29.73 -25.16
C VAL A 654 -2.95 30.10 -25.18
N LEU A 655 -3.29 31.23 -25.81
CA LEU A 655 -4.67 31.70 -25.92
C LEU A 655 -5.51 30.77 -26.82
N GLU A 656 -4.97 30.26 -27.90
CA GLU A 656 -5.61 29.28 -28.79
C GLU A 656 -5.86 27.96 -28.06
N TYR A 657 -4.86 27.42 -27.36
CA TYR A 657 -5.05 26.20 -26.56
C TYR A 657 -6.14 26.40 -25.51
N VAL A 658 -6.04 27.45 -24.69
CA VAL A 658 -6.99 27.69 -23.60
C VAL A 658 -8.40 28.01 -24.13
N THR A 659 -8.52 28.87 -25.14
CA THR A 659 -9.82 29.28 -25.68
C THR A 659 -10.48 28.13 -26.44
N ASN A 660 -9.78 27.52 -27.40
CA ASN A 660 -10.40 26.54 -28.30
C ASN A 660 -10.44 25.12 -27.72
N THR A 661 -9.52 24.76 -26.80
CA THR A 661 -9.42 23.38 -26.26
C THR A 661 -10.05 23.24 -24.87
N LEU A 662 -10.34 24.33 -24.16
CA LEU A 662 -10.91 24.30 -22.80
C LEU A 662 -12.16 25.18 -22.67
N LEU A 663 -12.07 26.49 -22.93
CA LEU A 663 -13.17 27.42 -22.67
C LEU A 663 -14.36 27.24 -23.62
N ASN A 664 -14.14 27.36 -24.93
CA ASN A 664 -15.21 27.26 -25.95
C ASN A 664 -16.00 25.94 -25.84
N PRO A 665 -15.37 24.76 -25.71
CA PRO A 665 -16.12 23.49 -25.61
C PRO A 665 -16.63 23.13 -24.21
N PHE A 666 -16.08 23.68 -23.11
CA PHE A 666 -16.37 23.19 -21.75
C PHE A 666 -16.49 24.24 -20.62
N LYS A 667 -16.51 25.56 -20.89
CA LYS A 667 -16.55 26.61 -19.84
C LYS A 667 -17.64 26.36 -18.79
N ASP A 668 -18.80 25.91 -19.23
CA ASP A 668 -20.00 25.59 -18.46
C ASP A 668 -19.78 24.46 -17.44
N ARG A 669 -18.82 23.56 -17.70
CA ARG A 669 -18.55 22.37 -16.88
C ARG A 669 -17.50 22.58 -15.80
N PHE A 670 -16.76 23.70 -15.81
CA PHE A 670 -15.70 23.93 -14.81
C PHE A 670 -15.47 25.39 -14.37
N VAL A 671 -16.15 26.39 -14.92
CA VAL A 671 -16.06 27.79 -14.45
C VAL A 671 -17.20 28.09 -13.47
N SER A 672 -16.90 28.78 -12.37
CA SER A 672 -17.87 28.99 -11.28
C SER A 672 -19.16 29.70 -11.70
N ALA A 673 -19.11 30.62 -12.67
CA ALA A 673 -20.28 31.28 -13.26
C ALA A 673 -21.42 30.31 -13.67
N TRP A 674 -21.10 29.10 -14.13
CA TRP A 674 -22.09 28.07 -14.47
C TRP A 674 -22.11 26.91 -13.46
N THR A 675 -20.95 26.48 -12.93
CA THR A 675 -20.92 25.36 -11.97
C THR A 675 -21.61 25.69 -10.65
N ASP A 676 -21.54 26.95 -10.20
CA ASP A 676 -22.14 27.41 -8.93
C ASP A 676 -23.66 27.71 -9.07
N MET A 677 -24.26 27.33 -10.21
CA MET A 677 -25.71 27.28 -10.46
C MET A 677 -26.30 25.86 -10.26
N ILE A 678 -25.46 24.85 -10.03
CA ILE A 678 -25.82 23.43 -10.01
C ILE A 678 -25.68 22.88 -8.58
N MET A 679 -26.58 22.00 -8.13
CA MET A 679 -26.51 21.41 -6.79
C MET A 679 -25.54 20.21 -6.74
N HIS A 680 -24.26 20.52 -6.50
CA HIS A 680 -23.15 19.56 -6.45
C HIS A 680 -22.60 19.30 -5.04
N TYR A 681 -23.23 19.84 -3.98
CA TYR A 681 -22.83 19.76 -2.56
C TYR A 681 -21.36 20.12 -2.29
N GLY A 682 -20.82 21.12 -3.01
CA GLY A 682 -19.41 21.54 -2.93
C GLY A 682 -18.42 20.75 -3.80
N ASN A 683 -18.84 19.68 -4.48
CA ASN A 683 -17.97 18.81 -5.27
C ASN A 683 -17.77 19.31 -6.72
N VAL A 684 -16.94 20.33 -6.91
CA VAL A 684 -16.57 20.91 -8.24
C VAL A 684 -15.18 20.49 -8.75
N ALA A 685 -14.56 19.49 -8.12
CA ALA A 685 -13.27 18.95 -8.51
C ALA A 685 -13.14 17.49 -8.08
N SER A 686 -12.50 16.66 -8.89
CA SER A 686 -12.23 15.25 -8.57
C SER A 686 -11.22 15.06 -7.43
N ASN A 687 -10.68 16.11 -6.79
CA ASN A 687 -9.80 16.05 -5.61
C ASN A 687 -10.21 15.00 -4.56
N ARG A 688 -11.52 14.73 -4.42
CA ARG A 688 -12.09 13.68 -3.57
C ARG A 688 -11.92 12.27 -4.12
N ALA A 689 -12.30 12.05 -5.38
CA ALA A 689 -12.00 10.81 -6.08
C ALA A 689 -10.48 10.58 -6.12
N GLU A 690 -9.69 11.59 -6.49
CA GLU A 690 -8.22 11.59 -6.45
C GLU A 690 -7.65 11.28 -5.06
N SER A 691 -8.35 11.61 -3.96
CA SER A 691 -7.93 11.29 -2.58
C SER A 691 -8.25 9.84 -2.19
N ALA A 692 -9.47 9.37 -2.49
CA ALA A 692 -9.83 7.95 -2.35
C ALA A 692 -8.92 7.07 -3.23
N HIS A 693 -8.71 7.51 -4.46
CA HIS A 693 -7.84 6.90 -5.44
C HIS A 693 -6.34 6.99 -5.06
N TYR A 694 -5.89 8.06 -4.40
CA TYR A 694 -4.55 8.12 -3.81
C TYR A 694 -4.39 7.08 -2.69
N MET A 695 -5.40 6.90 -1.84
CA MET A 695 -5.41 5.84 -0.82
C MET A 695 -5.40 4.44 -1.46
N LEU A 696 -6.19 4.22 -2.50
CA LEU A 696 -6.19 3.00 -3.32
C LEU A 696 -4.82 2.73 -3.94
N LYS A 697 -4.22 3.71 -4.63
CA LYS A 697 -2.84 3.67 -5.17
C LYS A 697 -1.83 3.28 -4.08
N ARG A 698 -1.93 3.89 -2.90
CA ARG A 698 -1.01 3.65 -1.77
C ARG A 698 -1.12 2.22 -1.25
N GLN A 699 -2.30 1.60 -1.26
CA GLN A 699 -2.47 0.19 -0.90
C GLN A 699 -2.07 -0.77 -2.03
N LEU A 700 -2.55 -0.56 -3.26
CA LEU A 700 -2.26 -1.41 -4.43
C LEU A 700 -0.74 -1.51 -4.67
N GLY A 701 -0.03 -0.37 -4.66
CA GLY A 701 1.43 -0.30 -4.74
C GLY A 701 1.97 -0.18 -6.16
N LEU A 702 3.02 -0.94 -6.48
CA LEU A 702 3.64 -0.93 -7.81
C LEU A 702 2.80 -1.71 -8.84
N SER A 703 3.01 -1.37 -10.12
CA SER A 703 2.25 -1.84 -11.28
C SER A 703 2.52 -3.31 -11.69
N GLN A 704 2.50 -4.22 -10.73
CA GLN A 704 2.84 -5.65 -10.88
C GLN A 704 1.92 -6.59 -10.08
N GLY A 705 0.91 -6.06 -9.38
CA GLY A 705 -0.06 -6.87 -8.61
C GLY A 705 -0.85 -7.86 -9.47
N ASN A 706 -1.16 -9.03 -8.90
CA ASN A 706 -2.19 -9.94 -9.41
C ASN A 706 -3.60 -9.42 -9.04
N PHE A 707 -4.63 -9.94 -9.71
CA PHE A 707 -6.02 -9.54 -9.43
C PHE A 707 -6.44 -9.91 -8.01
N GLU A 708 -6.12 -11.13 -7.53
CA GLU A 708 -6.40 -11.63 -6.18
C GLU A 708 -5.83 -10.71 -5.07
N GLY A 709 -4.51 -10.45 -5.09
CA GLY A 709 -3.86 -9.53 -4.14
C GLY A 709 -4.16 -8.04 -4.37
N SER A 710 -4.98 -7.71 -5.37
CA SER A 710 -5.60 -6.38 -5.52
C SER A 710 -6.99 -6.36 -4.88
N PHE A 711 -7.78 -7.42 -5.05
CA PHE A 711 -9.08 -7.60 -4.41
C PHE A 711 -9.00 -7.58 -2.88
N GLU A 712 -8.10 -8.36 -2.27
CA GLU A 712 -7.96 -8.42 -0.79
C GLU A 712 -7.77 -7.02 -0.16
N LYS A 713 -7.01 -6.16 -0.85
CA LYS A 713 -6.75 -4.78 -0.41
C LYS A 713 -7.96 -3.87 -0.62
N ILE A 714 -8.62 -3.98 -1.78
CA ILE A 714 -9.83 -3.21 -2.07
C ILE A 714 -10.95 -3.59 -1.09
N HIS A 715 -11.08 -4.87 -0.74
CA HIS A 715 -12.02 -5.36 0.27
C HIS A 715 -11.72 -4.76 1.65
N ALA A 716 -10.50 -4.88 2.16
CA ALA A 716 -10.12 -4.29 3.45
C ALA A 716 -10.22 -2.75 3.48
N LEU A 717 -9.97 -2.07 2.34
CA LEU A 717 -10.18 -0.62 2.20
C LEU A 717 -11.67 -0.25 2.26
N LEU A 718 -12.54 -1.05 1.63
CA LEU A 718 -13.99 -0.87 1.66
C LEU A 718 -14.54 -1.09 3.08
N GLU A 719 -14.18 -2.18 3.76
CA GLU A 719 -14.63 -2.47 5.12
C GLU A 719 -14.28 -1.34 6.12
N LEU A 720 -13.05 -0.82 6.04
CA LEU A 720 -12.63 0.34 6.84
C LEU A 720 -13.43 1.59 6.48
N GLN A 721 -13.59 1.88 5.19
CA GLN A 721 -14.35 3.03 4.70
C GLN A 721 -15.84 2.98 5.13
N HIS A 722 -16.46 1.81 5.09
CA HIS A 722 -17.83 1.57 5.57
C HIS A 722 -17.93 1.78 7.10
N THR A 723 -16.92 1.31 7.84
CA THR A 723 -16.84 1.49 9.30
C THR A 723 -16.69 2.97 9.69
N ASP A 724 -15.77 3.71 9.05
CA ASP A 724 -15.58 5.14 9.30
C ASP A 724 -16.83 5.96 8.97
N ILE A 725 -17.56 5.59 7.89
CA ILE A 725 -18.83 6.24 7.50
C ILE A 725 -19.92 5.98 8.55
N LYS A 726 -20.05 4.74 9.04
CA LYS A 726 -20.99 4.39 10.11
C LYS A 726 -20.71 5.21 11.37
N ALA A 727 -19.46 5.22 11.83
CA ALA A 727 -19.03 6.00 12.99
C ALA A 727 -19.26 7.52 12.80
N SER A 728 -19.11 8.03 11.57
CA SER A 728 -19.39 9.42 11.22
C SER A 728 -20.88 9.79 11.32
N PHE A 729 -21.77 8.90 10.90
CA PHE A 729 -23.22 9.07 11.10
C PHE A 729 -23.61 8.98 12.58
N GLU A 730 -23.15 7.96 13.30
CA GLU A 730 -23.38 7.79 14.74
C GLU A 730 -22.90 9.00 15.54
N LYS A 731 -21.75 9.57 15.18
CA LYS A 731 -21.21 10.81 15.77
C LYS A 731 -22.10 12.04 15.50
N CYS A 732 -22.80 12.10 14.37
CA CYS A 732 -23.76 13.18 14.09
C CYS A 732 -25.06 13.05 14.90
N LEU A 733 -25.48 11.81 15.18
CA LEU A 733 -26.68 11.52 15.97
C LEU A 733 -26.43 11.70 17.49
N THR A 734 -25.25 11.35 17.98
CA THR A 734 -24.94 11.26 19.42
C THR A 734 -24.27 12.51 20.03
N VAL A 735 -23.50 13.29 19.26
CA VAL A 735 -22.69 14.37 19.85
C VAL A 735 -23.51 15.63 20.14
N VAL A 736 -23.97 15.72 21.39
CA VAL A 736 -24.42 16.98 22.01
C VAL A 736 -23.23 17.92 22.15
N ARG A 737 -22.96 18.73 21.11
CA ARG A 737 -21.88 19.74 21.14
C ARG A 737 -22.12 20.74 22.29
N HIS A 738 -21.15 20.89 23.19
CA HIS A 738 -21.19 21.82 24.33
C HIS A 738 -21.25 23.34 23.98
N ARG A 739 -21.32 23.72 22.70
CA ARG A 739 -21.65 25.12 22.31
C ARG A 739 -23.16 25.32 22.44
N SER A 740 -23.56 26.38 23.12
CA SER A 740 -24.95 26.86 23.10
C SER A 740 -25.33 27.29 21.68
N TRP A 741 -25.95 26.38 20.93
CA TRP A 741 -26.50 26.67 19.61
C TRP A 741 -27.59 27.75 19.72
N PRO A 742 -27.65 28.72 18.79
CA PRO A 742 -28.76 29.66 18.71
C PRO A 742 -30.11 28.94 18.57
N SER A 743 -31.17 29.55 19.08
CA SER A 743 -32.56 29.07 18.97
C SER A 743 -32.98 28.74 17.53
N GLU A 744 -32.43 29.46 16.57
CA GLU A 744 -32.69 29.30 15.14
C GLU A 744 -32.27 27.91 14.61
N PHE A 745 -31.37 27.20 15.31
CA PHE A 745 -30.94 25.84 14.99
C PHE A 745 -31.80 24.75 15.62
N GLU A 746 -32.83 25.10 16.41
CA GLU A 746 -33.57 24.17 17.27
C GLU A 746 -33.95 22.85 16.58
N HIS A 747 -34.65 22.96 15.44
CA HIS A 747 -35.15 21.83 14.66
C HIS A 747 -34.07 21.07 13.88
N LEU A 748 -32.85 21.59 13.76
CA LEU A 748 -31.77 20.97 12.96
C LEU A 748 -30.88 20.03 13.79
N ARG A 749 -30.90 20.14 15.12
CA ARG A 749 -30.04 19.39 16.04
C ARG A 749 -30.40 17.90 16.03
N GLY A 750 -29.39 17.03 15.92
CA GLY A 750 -29.55 15.56 15.94
C GLY A 750 -30.16 14.92 14.68
N VAL A 751 -30.68 15.72 13.73
CA VAL A 751 -31.35 15.24 12.50
C VAL A 751 -30.71 15.75 11.20
N VAL A 752 -29.68 16.59 11.30
CA VAL A 752 -28.89 17.13 10.17
C VAL A 752 -27.42 16.84 10.41
N SER A 753 -26.66 16.51 9.35
CA SER A 753 -25.23 16.22 9.46
C SER A 753 -24.44 17.38 10.05
N THR A 754 -23.40 17.10 10.84
CA THR A 754 -22.58 18.16 11.46
C THR A 754 -21.90 19.05 10.42
N PHE A 755 -21.53 18.50 9.26
CA PHE A 755 -20.96 19.27 8.16
C PHE A 755 -21.95 20.30 7.59
N ALA A 756 -23.22 19.93 7.40
CA ALA A 756 -24.26 20.86 6.98
C ALA A 756 -24.54 21.92 8.06
N LEU A 757 -24.59 21.53 9.33
CA LEU A 757 -24.74 22.47 10.46
C LEU A 757 -23.61 23.51 10.49
N ASP A 758 -22.35 23.11 10.25
CA ASP A 758 -21.21 24.03 10.19
C ASP A 758 -21.26 24.98 8.98
N LYS A 759 -21.81 24.53 7.83
CA LYS A 759 -22.09 25.41 6.68
C LYS A 759 -23.21 26.41 7.00
N VAL A 760 -24.30 25.98 7.62
CA VAL A 760 -25.40 26.87 8.04
C VAL A 760 -24.92 27.86 9.12
N LEU A 761 -24.04 27.46 10.04
CA LEU A 761 -23.42 28.35 11.02
C LEU A 761 -22.53 29.43 10.39
N SER A 762 -21.76 29.07 9.36
CA SER A 762 -21.01 30.06 8.56
C SER A 762 -21.94 31.11 7.92
N GLN A 763 -23.09 30.69 7.38
CA GLN A 763 -24.09 31.60 6.81
C GLN A 763 -24.81 32.43 7.89
N PHE A 764 -25.10 31.84 9.05
CA PHE A 764 -25.72 32.51 10.20
C PHE A 764 -24.88 33.69 10.72
N ASN A 765 -23.55 33.55 10.70
CA ASN A 765 -22.62 34.61 11.07
C ASN A 765 -22.60 35.75 10.03
N LEU A 766 -22.73 35.43 8.75
CA LEU A 766 -22.80 36.42 7.66
C LEU A 766 -24.17 37.12 7.56
N ALA A 767 -25.25 36.49 8.05
CA ALA A 767 -26.62 36.99 7.96
C ALA A 767 -26.79 38.43 8.48
N THR A 768 -26.10 38.78 9.58
CA THR A 768 -26.17 40.13 10.17
C THR A 768 -25.52 41.20 9.29
N ALA A 769 -24.53 40.84 8.46
CA ALA A 769 -23.84 41.78 7.57
C ALA A 769 -24.49 41.90 6.18
N ILE A 770 -25.09 40.82 5.68
CA ILE A 770 -25.79 40.78 4.38
C ILE A 770 -27.22 41.31 4.49
N GLY A 771 -27.88 41.10 5.64
CA GLY A 771 -29.29 41.44 5.83
C GLY A 771 -30.23 40.56 4.98
N VAL A 772 -31.47 41.00 4.82
CA VAL A 772 -32.53 40.23 4.13
C VAL A 772 -32.53 40.36 2.59
N ASN A 773 -31.58 41.12 2.02
CA ASN A 773 -31.47 41.39 0.59
C ASN A 773 -30.78 40.22 -0.15
N ASP A 774 -31.43 39.66 -1.16
CA ASP A 774 -30.95 38.51 -1.94
C ASP A 774 -29.85 38.91 -2.95
N LEU A 775 -29.97 40.08 -3.57
CA LEU A 775 -28.97 40.66 -4.48
C LEU A 775 -27.58 40.78 -3.83
N HIS A 776 -27.52 41.14 -2.54
CA HIS A 776 -26.28 41.23 -1.77
C HIS A 776 -25.75 39.85 -1.30
N CYS A 777 -26.57 38.81 -1.37
CA CYS A 777 -26.23 37.49 -0.85
C CYS A 777 -25.62 36.55 -1.90
N GLY A 778 -25.93 36.74 -3.19
CA GLY A 778 -25.50 35.89 -4.31
C GLY A 778 -26.06 34.45 -4.29
N CYS A 779 -26.62 34.00 -3.17
CA CYS A 779 -27.32 32.73 -2.94
C CYS A 779 -26.53 31.44 -3.32
N ILE A 780 -25.19 31.52 -3.40
CA ILE A 780 -24.34 30.42 -3.89
C ILE A 780 -24.55 29.12 -3.08
N ILE A 781 -24.58 29.18 -1.75
CA ILE A 781 -24.78 27.99 -0.91
C ILE A 781 -26.18 27.36 -1.11
N ARG A 782 -27.20 28.17 -1.44
CA ARG A 782 -28.56 27.70 -1.70
C ARG A 782 -28.63 26.92 -3.01
N ARG A 783 -27.97 27.41 -4.07
CA ARG A 783 -27.87 26.71 -5.37
C ARG A 783 -26.98 25.47 -5.28
N THR A 784 -25.79 25.61 -4.70
CA THR A 784 -24.74 24.58 -4.74
C THR A 784 -24.89 23.48 -3.71
N HIS A 785 -25.46 23.77 -2.54
CA HIS A 785 -25.62 22.80 -1.45
C HIS A 785 -27.08 22.57 -1.03
N GLY A 786 -28.05 23.35 -1.50
CA GLY A 786 -29.44 23.23 -1.03
C GLY A 786 -29.61 23.56 0.46
N LEU A 787 -28.75 24.44 0.99
CA LEU A 787 -28.79 24.92 2.38
C LEU A 787 -29.25 26.39 2.42
N PRO A 788 -29.93 26.84 3.49
CA PRO A 788 -30.36 28.23 3.61
C PRO A 788 -29.15 29.18 3.60
N CYS A 789 -29.18 30.19 2.73
CA CYS A 789 -28.12 31.17 2.63
C CYS A 789 -28.29 32.33 3.63
N ALA A 790 -27.27 33.17 3.78
CA ALA A 790 -27.22 34.23 4.79
C ALA A 790 -28.46 35.14 4.81
N HIS A 791 -29.05 35.47 3.66
CA HIS A 791 -30.25 36.33 3.61
C HIS A 791 -31.54 35.59 4.00
N GLU A 792 -31.64 34.27 3.80
CA GLU A 792 -32.73 33.44 4.33
C GLU A 792 -32.62 33.38 5.85
N ILE A 793 -31.41 33.19 6.38
CA ILE A 793 -31.16 33.16 7.82
C ILE A 793 -31.40 34.53 8.46
N ALA A 794 -31.12 35.63 7.75
CA ALA A 794 -31.48 36.98 8.21
C ALA A 794 -33.00 37.16 8.35
N LYS A 795 -33.81 36.55 7.46
CA LYS A 795 -35.27 36.53 7.57
C LYS A 795 -35.71 35.71 8.79
N TYR A 796 -35.22 34.46 8.95
CA TYR A 796 -35.54 33.63 10.12
C TYR A 796 -35.16 34.30 11.46
N LYS A 797 -34.03 35.02 11.51
CA LYS A 797 -33.62 35.87 12.65
C LYS A 797 -34.61 37.00 12.93
N GLY A 798 -34.98 37.79 11.91
CA GLY A 798 -35.92 38.90 12.05
C GLY A 798 -37.33 38.45 12.45
N ASP A 799 -37.74 37.28 11.97
CA ASP A 799 -39.01 36.61 12.32
C ASP A 799 -38.95 35.89 13.69
N CYS A 800 -37.79 35.89 14.37
CA CYS A 800 -37.52 35.17 15.63
C CYS A 800 -37.91 33.67 15.61
N ARG A 801 -37.73 32.97 14.48
CA ARG A 801 -38.17 31.57 14.29
C ARG A 801 -37.05 30.59 13.95
N PRO A 802 -37.17 29.30 14.35
CA PRO A 802 -36.28 28.24 13.90
C PRO A 802 -36.20 28.10 12.37
N ILE A 803 -35.02 27.73 11.87
CA ILE A 803 -34.79 27.36 10.47
C ILE A 803 -35.61 26.09 10.16
N PRO A 804 -36.53 26.11 9.17
CA PRO A 804 -37.33 24.94 8.82
C PRO A 804 -36.49 23.79 8.26
N LEU A 805 -36.74 22.55 8.69
CA LEU A 805 -36.05 21.36 8.14
C LEU A 805 -36.27 21.15 6.63
N GLU A 806 -37.45 21.52 6.14
CA GLU A 806 -37.81 21.52 4.71
C GLU A 806 -36.99 22.55 3.89
N SER A 807 -36.38 23.54 4.55
CA SER A 807 -35.52 24.51 3.88
C SER A 807 -34.12 23.93 3.56
N LEU A 808 -33.77 22.76 4.10
CA LEU A 808 -32.55 22.01 3.78
C LEU A 808 -32.84 20.83 2.85
N ASP A 809 -31.98 20.65 1.84
CA ASP A 809 -32.03 19.49 0.95
C ASP A 809 -32.03 18.14 1.72
N PRO A 810 -32.84 17.15 1.31
CA PRO A 810 -32.91 15.84 1.97
C PRO A 810 -31.57 15.12 2.15
N HIS A 811 -30.57 15.35 1.28
CA HIS A 811 -29.22 14.79 1.39
C HIS A 811 -28.63 14.95 2.79
N TRP A 812 -28.74 16.15 3.38
CA TRP A 812 -28.13 16.47 4.68
C TRP A 812 -28.81 15.83 5.89
N ARG A 813 -30.00 15.24 5.70
CA ARG A 813 -30.80 14.55 6.73
C ARG A 813 -30.59 13.03 6.73
N LYS A 814 -29.89 12.47 5.72
CA LYS A 814 -29.60 11.03 5.64
C LYS A 814 -28.38 10.69 6.49
N LEU A 815 -28.59 10.02 7.63
CA LEU A 815 -27.56 9.60 8.59
C LEU A 815 -27.61 8.08 8.82
N HIS A 816 -27.77 7.32 7.73
CA HIS A 816 -27.88 5.86 7.71
C HIS A 816 -27.22 5.30 6.45
N MET A 817 -26.85 4.01 6.47
CA MET A 817 -26.18 3.34 5.34
C MET A 817 -27.15 2.61 4.39
N SER A 818 -28.30 2.18 4.92
CA SER A 818 -29.39 1.56 4.18
C SER A 818 -30.51 2.59 3.96
N PRO A 819 -31.24 2.57 2.84
CA PRO A 819 -32.50 3.30 2.76
C PRO A 819 -33.46 2.76 3.84
N PRO A 820 -34.34 3.60 4.44
CA PRO A 820 -35.43 3.08 5.24
C PRO A 820 -36.30 2.19 4.36
N SER A 821 -36.72 1.03 4.89
CA SER A 821 -37.77 0.22 4.27
C SER A 821 -39.06 1.04 4.21
N ASP A 822 -39.81 0.90 3.11
CA ASP A 822 -41.14 1.50 3.00
C ASP A 822 -42.05 0.97 4.12
N PRO A 823 -42.91 1.81 4.73
CA PRO A 823 -43.73 1.42 5.87
C PRO A 823 -45.00 0.61 5.49
N ILE A 824 -44.88 -0.30 4.51
CA ILE A 824 -45.84 -1.39 4.21
C ILE A 824 -45.00 -2.60 3.76
N ASN A 825 -45.16 -3.73 4.48
CA ASN A 825 -44.45 -5.01 4.33
C ASN A 825 -42.91 -4.91 4.41
N ASP A 826 -42.23 -5.64 5.30
CA ASP A 826 -42.51 -7.04 5.63
C ASP A 826 -42.25 -7.42 7.10
N THR A 827 -42.47 -8.69 7.43
CA THR A 827 -42.30 -9.24 8.79
C THR A 827 -40.90 -9.05 9.36
N MET A 828 -40.80 -8.72 10.65
CA MET A 828 -39.53 -8.78 11.39
C MET A 828 -38.98 -10.20 11.40
N ASP A 829 -37.75 -10.39 10.91
CA ASP A 829 -37.00 -11.63 11.16
C ASP A 829 -36.63 -11.69 12.66
N VAL A 830 -37.11 -12.72 13.34
CA VAL A 830 -36.96 -12.90 14.80
C VAL A 830 -35.57 -13.47 15.15
N ASN A 831 -34.79 -13.91 14.15
CA ASN A 831 -33.52 -14.61 14.36
C ASN A 831 -32.33 -13.72 14.79
N GLU A 832 -32.43 -12.38 14.74
CA GLU A 832 -31.34 -11.47 15.13
C GLU A 832 -31.19 -11.25 16.66
N PHE A 833 -32.09 -11.79 17.50
CA PHE A 833 -32.12 -11.54 18.95
C PHE A 833 -32.09 -12.84 19.79
N PRO A 834 -30.91 -13.28 20.27
CA PRO A 834 -30.78 -14.49 21.11
C PRO A 834 -31.61 -14.47 22.41
N GLU A 835 -31.88 -13.28 22.97
CA GLU A 835 -32.73 -13.10 24.14
C GLU A 835 -34.20 -13.48 23.87
N LEU A 836 -34.65 -13.34 22.62
CA LEU A 836 -36.02 -13.71 22.20
C LEU A 836 -36.21 -15.22 22.08
N GLU A 837 -35.19 -15.98 21.66
CA GLU A 837 -35.23 -17.45 21.73
C GLU A 837 -35.36 -17.93 23.18
N LEU A 838 -34.55 -17.38 24.09
CA LEU A 838 -34.60 -17.72 25.52
C LEU A 838 -35.96 -17.41 26.14
N LEU A 839 -36.56 -16.26 25.80
CA LEU A 839 -37.93 -15.91 26.21
C LEU A 839 -38.98 -16.86 25.64
N GLN A 840 -38.91 -17.21 24.35
CA GLN A 840 -39.85 -18.16 23.74
C GLN A 840 -39.73 -19.57 24.34
N TYR A 841 -38.49 -20.04 24.59
CA TYR A 841 -38.23 -21.32 25.24
C TYR A 841 -38.78 -21.35 26.67
N PHE A 842 -38.56 -20.28 27.45
CA PHE A 842 -39.10 -20.17 28.81
C PHE A 842 -40.64 -20.10 28.83
N VAL A 843 -41.26 -19.38 27.90
CA VAL A 843 -42.73 -19.29 27.78
C VAL A 843 -43.35 -20.65 27.41
N LYS A 844 -42.68 -21.44 26.56
CA LYS A 844 -43.11 -22.81 26.17
C LYS A 844 -42.88 -23.86 27.27
N THR A 845 -41.84 -23.72 28.11
CA THR A 845 -41.46 -24.72 29.12
C THR A 845 -42.00 -24.47 30.53
N SER A 846 -42.34 -23.22 30.88
CA SER A 846 -42.91 -22.91 32.19
C SER A 846 -44.37 -23.37 32.31
N THR A 847 -44.66 -24.15 33.35
CA THR A 847 -46.02 -24.53 33.79
C THR A 847 -46.65 -23.52 34.74
N ASP A 848 -45.91 -22.50 35.19
CA ASP A 848 -46.35 -21.59 36.25
C ASP A 848 -47.47 -20.62 35.84
N ASN A 849 -48.21 -20.16 36.85
CA ASN A 849 -49.38 -19.29 36.68
C ASN A 849 -49.05 -17.94 36.02
N ARG A 850 -49.99 -17.43 35.19
CA ARG A 850 -49.83 -16.25 34.30
C ARG A 850 -49.33 -14.98 35.01
N LEU A 851 -49.59 -14.83 36.32
CA LEU A 851 -49.15 -13.71 37.14
C LEU A 851 -47.63 -13.73 37.46
N MET A 852 -47.05 -14.91 37.70
CA MET A 852 -45.61 -15.06 38.01
C MET A 852 -44.74 -14.77 36.78
N ARG A 853 -45.19 -15.20 35.59
CA ARG A 853 -44.52 -14.91 34.30
C ARG A 853 -44.39 -13.40 34.08
N ARG A 854 -45.48 -12.64 34.29
CA ARG A 854 -45.49 -11.16 34.18
C ARG A 854 -44.49 -10.47 35.12
N LYS A 855 -44.26 -11.03 36.31
CA LYS A 855 -43.32 -10.45 37.28
C LYS A 855 -41.85 -10.62 36.83
N ARG A 856 -41.46 -11.84 36.42
CA ARG A 856 -40.09 -12.12 35.94
C ARG A 856 -39.74 -11.46 34.60
N VAL A 857 -40.69 -11.29 33.69
CA VAL A 857 -40.43 -10.56 32.43
C VAL A 857 -40.07 -9.09 32.70
N ARG A 858 -40.72 -8.44 33.67
CA ARG A 858 -40.35 -7.08 34.11
C ARG A 858 -38.99 -7.01 34.81
N GLU A 859 -38.60 -8.05 35.53
CA GLU A 859 -37.28 -8.15 36.18
C GLU A 859 -36.13 -8.33 35.17
N LEU A 860 -36.40 -8.88 33.98
CA LEU A 860 -35.40 -9.17 32.95
C LEU A 860 -35.34 -8.14 31.81
N ALA A 861 -36.46 -7.48 31.46
CA ALA A 861 -36.54 -6.55 30.32
C ALA A 861 -37.45 -5.34 30.61
N PRO A 862 -37.03 -4.40 31.49
CA PRO A 862 -37.85 -3.26 31.92
C PRO A 862 -38.15 -2.22 30.84
N SER A 863 -37.47 -2.27 29.68
CA SER A 863 -37.62 -1.32 28.57
C SER A 863 -38.62 -1.73 27.48
N LEU A 864 -39.24 -2.92 27.57
CA LEU A 864 -40.06 -3.51 26.50
C LEU A 864 -41.57 -3.56 26.80
N GLU A 865 -42.11 -2.73 27.71
CA GLU A 865 -43.53 -2.79 28.10
C GLU A 865 -44.50 -2.63 26.91
N THR A 866 -44.16 -1.80 25.91
CA THR A 866 -44.99 -1.55 24.71
C THR A 866 -45.24 -2.79 23.85
N LEU A 867 -44.30 -3.76 23.82
CA LEU A 867 -44.44 -4.99 23.03
C LEU A 867 -45.31 -6.05 23.72
N VAL A 868 -45.50 -5.96 25.04
CA VAL A 868 -46.34 -6.88 25.81
C VAL A 868 -47.82 -6.66 25.51
N GLU A 869 -48.23 -5.45 25.13
CA GLU A 869 -49.63 -5.16 24.80
C GLU A 869 -50.03 -5.72 23.42
N VAL A 870 -49.17 -5.58 22.41
CA VAL A 870 -49.38 -6.12 21.05
C VAL A 870 -49.61 -7.64 21.10
N LEU A 871 -48.80 -8.37 21.87
CA LEU A 871 -48.90 -9.83 22.03
C LEU A 871 -50.17 -10.32 22.76
N ASN A 872 -51.03 -9.43 23.26
CA ASN A 872 -52.32 -9.81 23.87
C ASN A 872 -53.55 -9.55 22.98
N GLN A 873 -53.39 -9.04 21.75
CA GLN A 873 -54.54 -8.70 20.87
C GLN A 873 -54.87 -9.76 19.79
N GLY A 874 -53.95 -10.67 19.46
CA GLY A 874 -54.15 -11.67 18.40
C GLY A 874 -55.03 -12.87 18.81
N SER A 875 -56.36 -12.72 18.83
CA SER A 875 -57.31 -13.84 19.06
C SER A 875 -58.74 -13.57 18.54
N SER A 876 -58.91 -13.34 17.23
CA SER A 876 -60.20 -13.48 16.54
C SER A 876 -59.97 -13.83 15.05
N PRO A 877 -60.78 -14.72 14.43
CA PRO A 877 -60.70 -15.04 13.00
C PRO A 877 -61.55 -14.08 12.12
N GLU A 878 -61.55 -14.33 10.80
CA GLU A 878 -62.40 -13.72 9.74
C GLU A 878 -62.03 -12.24 9.40
N HIS A 879 -61.17 -11.95 8.41
CA HIS A 879 -61.45 -12.09 6.97
C HIS A 879 -60.19 -12.09 6.07
N GLU A 880 -60.38 -12.27 4.76
CA GLU A 880 -59.33 -12.40 3.72
C GLU A 880 -59.01 -11.08 2.98
N VAL A 881 -57.83 -11.05 2.31
CA VAL A 881 -57.33 -10.01 1.39
C VAL A 881 -57.01 -8.66 2.08
N ASN A 882 -55.78 -8.14 2.07
CA ASN A 882 -54.66 -8.31 1.11
C ASN A 882 -53.31 -8.30 1.84
#